data_AF-A0A7C4QRW8-F1
#
_entry.id   AF-A0A7C4QRW8-F1
#
_cell.length_a   1.000
_cell.length_b   1.000
_cell.length_c   1.000
_cell.angle_alpha   90.00
_cell.angle_beta   90.00
_cell.angle_gamma   90.00
#
_symmetry.space_group_name_H-M   'P 1'
#
loop_
_entity.id
_entity.type
_entity.pdbx_description
1 polymer ?
#
loop_
_entity_poly.entity_id
_entity_poly.type
_entity_poly.pdbx_seq_one_letter_code
_entity_poly.pdbx_strand_id
1 'polypeptide(L)'
;MRLPLAGLAVGMALCWTCGCQQSTQTGTADGDETGKATVSDAGQDSGTTQNGGRGRTLRLRANVDAYPGKWALILPEALPDRSGNMTYREICLALLEFVESKDGSGLTGNVLATVEPDRLKLEFERLAVDGPRIEFVLHGTTTMEFRGALKDSLVRGSLAAPTAPEDGIKPALLKPTEEDSFRGWDPFPFAPGIDIFSQAIQQKDQPASMLRAAQKLRGNPLSLVAYQGILGRLHQFPQLDEAQLREIMDGYAESAALWGPSLEWQARMNAAAGVTSLRRFPKLARDLVDRVTDRPADYLQTWDNVLKHLREQVQIDLALEKMQSADEAVQAEGFAELQERLPLQRYNPEILGALGEFAHRKGQLDLAEQYLGDIVALPILENMWLQSRQGQPPGELTPRERLLKIREERQLGPEGLDAFLEDVYRRRIAELLDQARTSGPEPVAADAIRRTVLVELFTGTECPPCVAADLAALVLRETYAPSQVIVLQFHQHIPGPDPLCNQDSEDRFAYYEGQGTPTLVVDGGASPPVGGVLQHVSRVYAAIREAVDRRLTTPTDVVISATAETTDGQLHVQVAVEGVPDDRLDKVRLRLALVEDTVHYAAANGVREHHGVVREMLGGAKGTGAKSGKLGYSVVLPVAEIKQHLVDYLTQFEIGRGITFPDKPLALQPLSLVAWVQDESTQEVLQAAVVPVAGTLELPADSVPSAVNPANKD
;
A
#
# COMPACT_ATOMS: atom_id res chain seq x y z
N MET A 1 -25.92 10.75 6.24
CA MET A 1 -24.55 10.38 6.65
C MET A 1 -24.18 9.18 5.78
N ARG A 2 -23.38 9.40 4.72
CA ARG A 2 -23.01 8.35 3.74
C ARG A 2 -22.06 7.39 4.43
N LEU A 3 -22.46 6.14 4.63
CA LEU A 3 -21.56 5.05 4.99
C LEU A 3 -20.84 4.61 3.71
N PRO A 4 -19.50 4.73 3.60
CA PRO A 4 -18.77 4.12 2.52
C PRO A 4 -18.72 2.60 2.77
N LEU A 5 -19.12 1.82 1.77
CA LEU A 5 -18.84 0.38 1.68
C LEU A 5 -17.42 0.11 1.16
N ALA A 6 -16.52 1.08 1.32
CA ALA A 6 -15.11 0.98 1.01
C ALA A 6 -14.33 1.10 2.32
N GLY A 7 -13.76 -0.01 2.76
CA GLY A 7 -12.88 -0.04 3.92
C GLY A 7 -12.77 -1.43 4.50
N LEU A 8 -11.78 -2.19 4.04
CA LEU A 8 -10.80 -2.92 4.87
C LEU A 8 -9.83 -3.69 3.98
N ALA A 9 -8.92 -2.95 3.36
CA ALA A 9 -7.64 -3.51 2.93
C ALA A 9 -6.87 -3.97 4.17
N VAL A 10 -6.69 -5.29 4.38
CA VAL A 10 -5.54 -5.80 5.13
C VAL A 10 -5.14 -7.18 4.61
N GLY A 11 -4.00 -7.24 3.95
CA GLY A 11 -3.36 -8.50 3.60
C GLY A 11 -1.95 -8.32 3.04
N MET A 12 -1.10 -7.55 3.73
CA MET A 12 0.32 -7.21 3.47
C MET A 12 0.59 -5.74 3.08
N ALA A 13 0.25 -4.81 3.97
CA ALA A 13 0.91 -3.50 4.11
C ALA A 13 0.26 -2.73 5.28
N LEU A 14 0.50 -3.17 6.52
CA LEU A 14 0.19 -2.36 7.71
C LEU A 14 1.20 -2.69 8.81
N CYS A 15 2.47 -2.42 8.48
CA CYS A 15 3.33 -1.78 9.46
C CYS A 15 3.44 -0.35 8.93
N TRP A 16 2.86 0.61 9.64
CA TRP A 16 3.27 2.02 9.77
C TRP A 16 2.08 2.89 10.18
N THR A 17 2.36 3.79 11.12
CA THR A 17 1.51 4.89 11.65
C THR A 17 0.29 4.51 12.51
N CYS A 18 0.53 4.39 13.82
CA CYS A 18 -0.38 4.98 14.80
C CYS A 18 0.46 5.52 15.96
N GLY A 19 1.01 6.73 15.75
CA GLY A 19 1.68 7.49 16.79
C GLY A 19 0.63 8.05 17.73
N CYS A 20 0.60 7.57 18.98
CA CYS A 20 -0.12 8.24 20.06
C CYS A 20 0.53 9.61 20.31
N GLN A 21 -0.09 10.68 19.82
CA GLN A 21 0.14 12.02 20.35
C GLN A 21 -0.35 12.06 21.81
N GLN A 22 0.58 12.13 22.75
CA GLN A 22 0.27 12.47 24.14
C GLN A 22 -0.15 13.95 24.19
N SER A 23 -1.44 14.21 24.37
CA SER A 23 -1.91 15.51 24.85
C SER A 23 -1.60 15.62 26.34
N THR A 24 -0.57 16.38 26.70
CA THR A 24 -0.32 16.81 28.08
C THR A 24 -1.34 17.89 28.44
N GLN A 25 -2.46 17.49 29.06
CA GLN A 25 -3.27 18.43 29.84
C GLN A 25 -2.86 18.35 31.31
N THR A 26 -2.16 19.39 31.75
CA THR A 26 -1.92 19.72 33.15
C THR A 26 -3.24 20.12 33.81
N GLY A 27 -3.82 19.23 34.61
CA GLY A 27 -4.93 19.51 35.52
C GLY A 27 -4.48 19.27 36.95
N THR A 28 -4.42 20.34 37.73
CA THR A 28 -4.03 20.41 39.15
C THR A 28 -4.91 19.53 40.04
N ALA A 29 -4.27 18.80 40.95
CA ALA A 29 -4.89 18.03 42.01
C ALA A 29 -5.13 18.91 43.25
N ASP A 30 -6.34 18.83 43.79
CA ASP A 30 -6.80 19.09 45.16
C ASP A 30 -8.06 18.20 45.28
N GLY A 31 -8.41 17.47 46.33
CA GLY A 31 -7.96 17.30 47.71
C GLY A 31 -9.13 16.61 48.44
N ASP A 32 -8.80 15.79 49.44
CA ASP A 32 -9.64 15.32 50.55
C ASP A 32 -10.70 14.21 50.43
N GLU A 33 -10.28 13.05 50.97
CA GLU A 33 -10.73 12.45 52.24
C GLU A 33 -12.15 11.86 52.44
N THR A 34 -12.11 10.55 52.72
CA THR A 34 -12.80 9.79 53.79
C THR A 34 -14.25 9.35 53.60
N GLY A 35 -14.48 8.05 53.86
CA GLY A 35 -15.81 7.48 54.08
C GLY A 35 -15.88 5.96 53.92
N LYS A 36 -15.34 5.20 54.89
CA LYS A 36 -15.68 3.76 55.06
C LYS A 36 -17.11 3.64 55.61
N ALA A 37 -17.95 2.78 55.02
CA ALA A 37 -18.90 1.96 55.77
C ALA A 37 -19.56 0.84 54.92
N THR A 38 -19.32 -0.40 55.37
CA THR A 38 -20.24 -1.54 55.52
C THR A 38 -20.94 -2.19 54.32
N VAL A 39 -20.67 -3.50 54.22
CA VAL A 39 -21.41 -4.55 53.51
C VAL A 39 -22.77 -4.79 54.17
N SER A 40 -23.83 -4.84 53.37
CA SER A 40 -25.04 -5.63 53.67
C SER A 40 -25.64 -6.16 52.37
N ASP A 41 -26.03 -7.42 52.43
CA ASP A 41 -26.54 -8.30 51.38
C ASP A 41 -27.98 -7.98 50.95
N ALA A 42 -28.41 -8.63 49.87
CA ALA A 42 -29.75 -8.69 49.24
C ALA A 42 -30.04 -7.65 48.14
N GLY A 43 -30.28 -8.20 46.94
CA GLY A 43 -30.33 -7.46 45.68
C GLY A 43 -31.63 -6.73 45.36
N GLN A 44 -31.51 -5.85 44.38
CA GLN A 44 -32.51 -5.50 43.36
C GLN A 44 -31.89 -4.45 42.42
N ASP A 45 -32.14 -4.64 41.12
CA ASP A 45 -32.14 -3.63 40.05
C ASP A 45 -31.15 -2.46 40.13
N SER A 46 -30.02 -2.59 39.42
CA SER A 46 -29.24 -1.43 38.96
C SER A 46 -29.53 -1.16 37.48
N GLY A 47 -30.56 -0.36 37.25
CA GLY A 47 -30.75 0.37 36.00
C GLY A 47 -29.71 1.48 35.86
N THR A 48 -28.87 1.38 34.84
CA THR A 48 -28.18 2.52 34.23
C THR A 48 -28.62 2.63 32.78
N THR A 49 -29.61 3.48 32.55
CA THR A 49 -30.11 3.87 31.24
C THR A 49 -29.14 4.82 30.55
N GLN A 50 -28.35 4.31 29.60
CA GLN A 50 -27.86 5.12 28.49
C GLN A 50 -28.86 5.07 27.33
N ASN A 51 -29.35 6.24 26.92
CA ASN A 51 -30.29 6.43 25.83
C ASN A 51 -29.62 6.15 24.47
N GLY A 52 -30.01 5.04 23.85
CA GLY A 52 -29.84 4.72 22.43
C GLY A 52 -31.06 3.90 21.99
N GLY A 53 -31.65 4.23 20.84
CA GLY A 53 -32.96 3.70 20.43
C GLY A 53 -33.06 2.18 20.54
N ARG A 54 -33.99 1.69 21.36
CA ARG A 54 -34.29 0.26 21.49
C ARG A 54 -35.04 -0.22 20.25
N GLY A 55 -34.31 -0.58 19.20
CA GLY A 55 -34.78 -1.62 18.29
C GLY A 55 -35.03 -2.90 19.09
N ARG A 56 -35.99 -3.73 18.68
CA ARG A 56 -36.09 -5.10 19.21
C ARG A 56 -34.81 -5.88 18.85
N THR A 57 -34.53 -6.99 19.54
CA THR A 57 -33.45 -7.92 19.16
C THR A 57 -33.95 -8.93 18.13
N LEU A 58 -33.06 -9.43 17.28
CA LEU A 58 -33.36 -10.50 16.32
C LEU A 58 -33.99 -11.71 17.01
N ARG A 59 -35.20 -12.12 16.59
CA ARG A 59 -35.85 -13.33 17.12
C ARG A 59 -35.26 -14.58 16.45
N LEU A 60 -34.76 -15.49 17.28
CA LEU A 60 -34.14 -16.73 16.84
C LEU A 60 -35.07 -17.93 17.03
N ARG A 61 -35.03 -18.87 16.07
CA ARG A 61 -35.68 -20.19 16.23
C ARG A 61 -34.76 -21.11 17.04
N ALA A 62 -35.33 -21.89 17.96
CA ALA A 62 -34.57 -22.87 18.76
C ALA A 62 -34.61 -24.26 18.11
N ASN A 63 -33.61 -25.10 18.41
CA ASN A 63 -33.55 -26.53 18.07
C ASN A 63 -33.71 -26.84 16.57
N VAL A 64 -33.03 -26.06 15.72
CA VAL A 64 -32.98 -26.30 14.27
C VAL A 64 -31.91 -27.34 13.96
N ASP A 65 -32.26 -28.38 13.22
CA ASP A 65 -31.39 -29.48 12.77
C ASP A 65 -31.40 -29.69 11.24
N ALA A 66 -32.20 -28.89 10.51
CA ALA A 66 -32.29 -28.90 9.06
C ALA A 66 -32.30 -27.47 8.48
N TYR A 67 -31.93 -27.35 7.20
CA TYR A 67 -31.84 -26.05 6.52
C TYR A 67 -33.17 -25.35 6.17
N PRO A 68 -34.30 -26.04 5.87
CA PRO A 68 -35.52 -25.35 5.50
C PRO A 68 -35.99 -24.27 6.51
N GLY A 69 -36.46 -23.14 5.99
CA GLY A 69 -36.97 -21.99 6.74
C GLY A 69 -36.08 -20.75 6.65
N LYS A 70 -36.34 -19.78 7.53
CA LYS A 70 -35.70 -18.45 7.50
C LYS A 70 -34.40 -18.40 8.30
N TRP A 71 -33.41 -17.67 7.77
CA TRP A 71 -32.07 -17.51 8.32
C TRP A 71 -31.60 -16.06 8.19
N ALA A 72 -30.88 -15.58 9.18
CA ALA A 72 -30.16 -14.32 9.15
C ALA A 72 -28.69 -14.59 8.84
N LEU A 73 -28.19 -14.01 7.74
CA LEU A 73 -26.77 -14.00 7.39
C LEU A 73 -26.07 -12.89 8.18
N ILE A 74 -25.19 -13.28 9.09
CA ILE A 74 -24.48 -12.38 9.99
C ILE A 74 -22.99 -12.34 9.63
N LEU A 75 -22.45 -11.12 9.51
CA LEU A 75 -21.02 -10.84 9.39
C LEU A 75 -20.53 -10.06 10.61
N PRO A 76 -19.49 -10.54 11.31
CA PRO A 76 -18.79 -9.78 12.33
C PRO A 76 -17.89 -8.73 11.68
N GLU A 77 -18.04 -7.47 12.04
CA GLU A 77 -17.28 -6.35 11.45
C GLU A 77 -16.85 -5.35 12.53
N ALA A 78 -15.68 -4.75 12.37
CA ALA A 78 -15.27 -3.60 13.17
C ALA A 78 -15.86 -2.32 12.56
N LEU A 79 -16.69 -1.60 13.32
CA LEU A 79 -17.28 -0.33 12.88
C LEU A 79 -16.92 0.78 13.87
N PRO A 80 -16.65 2.01 13.42
CA PRO A 80 -16.44 3.13 14.33
C PRO A 80 -17.72 3.47 15.10
N ASP A 81 -17.60 3.72 16.40
CA ASP A 81 -18.67 4.29 17.21
C ASP A 81 -18.82 5.80 16.96
N ARG A 82 -19.76 6.44 17.67
CA ARG A 82 -20.00 7.89 17.52
C ARG A 82 -18.82 8.77 17.93
N SER A 83 -17.88 8.23 18.69
CA SER A 83 -16.66 8.89 19.14
C SER A 83 -15.48 8.58 18.21
N GLY A 84 -15.69 7.80 17.14
CA GLY A 84 -14.65 7.36 16.21
C GLY A 84 -13.86 6.14 16.70
N ASN A 85 -14.21 5.52 17.84
CA ASN A 85 -13.53 4.34 18.34
C ASN A 85 -14.05 3.09 17.63
N MET A 86 -13.17 2.23 17.16
CA MET A 86 -13.56 0.97 16.52
C MET A 86 -14.20 0.01 17.54
N THR A 87 -15.37 -0.51 17.20
CA THR A 87 -16.13 -1.45 18.03
C THR A 87 -16.72 -2.55 17.17
N TYR A 88 -16.71 -3.78 17.66
CA TYR A 88 -17.16 -4.92 16.86
C TYR A 88 -18.68 -5.10 16.93
N ARG A 89 -19.25 -5.36 15.76
CA ARG A 89 -20.68 -5.51 15.50
C ARG A 89 -20.95 -6.82 14.77
N GLU A 90 -22.08 -7.43 15.04
CA GLU A 90 -22.62 -8.53 14.23
C GLU A 90 -23.60 -7.95 13.22
N ILE A 91 -23.14 -7.59 12.03
CA ILE A 91 -23.97 -7.03 10.96
C ILE A 91 -24.86 -8.12 10.39
N CYS A 92 -26.18 -7.97 10.48
CA CYS A 92 -27.09 -8.81 9.71
C CYS A 92 -27.21 -8.30 8.28
N LEU A 93 -26.47 -8.91 7.36
CA LEU A 93 -26.37 -8.48 5.97
C LEU A 93 -27.66 -8.76 5.18
N ALA A 94 -28.24 -9.95 5.39
CA ALA A 94 -29.41 -10.40 4.66
C ALA A 94 -30.28 -11.36 5.50
N LEU A 95 -31.58 -11.33 5.22
CA LEU A 95 -32.53 -12.36 5.62
C LEU A 95 -32.77 -13.27 4.43
N LEU A 96 -32.61 -14.56 4.64
CA LEU A 96 -32.67 -15.61 3.63
C LEU A 96 -33.77 -16.61 4.00
N GLU A 97 -34.36 -17.25 3.01
CA GLU A 97 -35.27 -18.38 3.19
C GLU A 97 -34.80 -19.55 2.34
N PHE A 98 -34.65 -20.72 2.94
CA PHE A 98 -34.39 -21.96 2.22
C PHE A 98 -35.67 -22.79 2.15
N VAL A 99 -36.02 -23.23 0.94
CA VAL A 99 -37.25 -23.98 0.67
C VAL A 99 -36.91 -25.25 -0.09
N GLU A 100 -37.49 -26.37 0.30
CA GLU A 100 -37.36 -27.62 -0.46
C GLU A 100 -37.92 -27.43 -1.86
N SER A 101 -37.16 -27.86 -2.86
CA SER A 101 -37.58 -27.77 -4.26
C SER A 101 -38.77 -28.68 -4.51
N LYS A 102 -39.75 -28.19 -5.27
CA LYS A 102 -40.98 -28.93 -5.60
C LYS A 102 -40.74 -30.20 -6.41
N ASP A 103 -39.63 -30.27 -7.14
CA ASP A 103 -39.22 -31.42 -7.94
C ASP A 103 -38.35 -32.42 -7.15
N GLY A 104 -38.09 -32.16 -5.86
CA GLY A 104 -37.24 -33.00 -5.01
C GLY A 104 -35.74 -32.92 -5.32
N SER A 105 -35.31 -31.96 -6.15
CA SER A 105 -33.90 -31.83 -6.58
C SER A 105 -32.96 -31.25 -5.52
N GLY A 106 -33.48 -30.79 -4.37
CA GLY A 106 -32.70 -30.25 -3.25
C GLY A 106 -33.35 -29.03 -2.61
N LEU A 107 -32.54 -28.03 -2.27
CA LEU A 107 -32.98 -26.76 -1.66
C LEU A 107 -32.87 -25.61 -2.67
N THR A 108 -33.84 -24.70 -2.58
CA THR A 108 -33.83 -23.39 -3.27
C THR A 108 -33.76 -22.27 -2.23
N GLY A 109 -33.19 -21.13 -2.61
CA GLY A 109 -32.98 -20.00 -1.71
C GLY A 109 -33.68 -18.73 -2.21
N ASN A 110 -34.32 -18.00 -1.29
CA ASN A 110 -34.87 -16.67 -1.53
C ASN A 110 -34.18 -15.65 -0.63
N VAL A 111 -33.86 -14.47 -1.18
CA VAL A 111 -33.44 -13.32 -0.38
C VAL A 111 -34.70 -12.55 0.02
N LEU A 112 -35.00 -12.51 1.32
CA LEU A 112 -36.19 -11.85 1.87
C LEU A 112 -35.97 -10.34 2.07
N ALA A 113 -34.79 -9.97 2.57
CA ALA A 113 -34.40 -8.59 2.81
C ALA A 113 -32.88 -8.43 2.89
N THR A 114 -32.37 -7.23 2.66
CA THR A 114 -30.95 -6.85 2.86
C THR A 114 -30.83 -5.57 3.69
N VAL A 115 -29.70 -5.37 4.38
CA VAL A 115 -29.48 -4.19 5.23
C VAL A 115 -29.35 -2.90 4.42
N GLU A 116 -29.97 -1.82 4.90
CA GLU A 116 -30.03 -0.49 4.26
C GLU A 116 -28.69 0.28 4.27
N PRO A 117 -28.46 1.22 3.32
CA PRO A 117 -29.48 1.84 2.45
C PRO A 117 -29.58 1.19 1.06
N ASP A 118 -30.67 0.45 0.81
CA ASP A 118 -31.27 0.13 -0.49
C ASP A 118 -30.45 -0.49 -1.67
N ARG A 119 -29.22 -1.01 -1.53
CA ARG A 119 -28.41 -1.35 -2.75
C ARG A 119 -27.68 -2.69 -2.88
N LEU A 120 -27.84 -3.64 -1.97
CA LEU A 120 -27.42 -5.02 -2.27
C LEU A 120 -28.62 -5.78 -2.85
N LYS A 121 -28.89 -5.59 -4.15
CA LYS A 121 -29.80 -6.49 -4.87
C LYS A 121 -29.10 -7.85 -4.96
N LEU A 122 -29.35 -8.70 -3.96
CA LEU A 122 -28.78 -10.03 -3.87
C LEU A 122 -29.79 -11.05 -4.36
N GLU A 123 -29.32 -11.95 -5.21
CA GLU A 123 -30.08 -13.10 -5.68
C GLU A 123 -29.24 -14.36 -5.55
N PHE A 124 -29.87 -15.51 -5.29
CA PHE A 124 -29.18 -16.78 -5.28
C PHE A 124 -28.80 -17.16 -6.71
N GLU A 125 -27.50 -17.25 -6.97
CA GLU A 125 -26.98 -17.80 -8.23
C GLU A 125 -26.83 -19.33 -8.10
N ARG A 126 -26.38 -19.80 -6.94
CA ARG A 126 -26.16 -21.21 -6.65
C ARG A 126 -26.45 -21.50 -5.18
N LEU A 127 -27.02 -22.67 -4.90
CA LEU A 127 -27.20 -23.21 -3.55
C LEU A 127 -26.99 -24.73 -3.61
N ALA A 128 -26.18 -25.26 -2.72
CA ALA A 128 -25.91 -26.67 -2.58
C ALA A 128 -25.87 -27.05 -1.09
N VAL A 129 -26.39 -28.24 -0.78
CA VAL A 129 -26.37 -28.81 0.56
C VAL A 129 -25.89 -30.25 0.47
N ASP A 130 -24.92 -30.60 1.31
CA ASP A 130 -24.38 -31.95 1.44
C ASP A 130 -24.25 -32.30 2.93
N GLY A 131 -25.21 -33.07 3.44
CA GLY A 131 -25.31 -33.41 4.86
C GLY A 131 -25.33 -32.15 5.74
N PRO A 132 -24.37 -31.98 6.67
CA PRO A 132 -24.30 -30.81 7.53
C PRO A 132 -23.67 -29.60 6.83
N ARG A 133 -23.30 -29.65 5.55
CA ARG A 133 -22.65 -28.55 4.82
C ARG A 133 -23.63 -27.82 3.91
N ILE A 134 -23.48 -26.51 3.81
CA ILE A 134 -24.23 -25.65 2.90
C ILE A 134 -23.26 -24.69 2.22
N GLU A 135 -23.43 -24.53 0.92
CA GLU A 135 -22.69 -23.58 0.10
C GLU A 135 -23.67 -22.80 -0.76
N PHE A 136 -23.48 -21.50 -0.87
CA PHE A 136 -24.27 -20.70 -1.79
C PHE A 136 -23.50 -19.50 -2.33
N VAL A 137 -23.94 -19.03 -3.48
CA VAL A 137 -23.43 -17.83 -4.14
C VAL A 137 -24.57 -16.82 -4.22
N LEU A 138 -24.34 -15.62 -3.68
CA LEU A 138 -25.21 -14.48 -3.83
C LEU A 138 -24.59 -13.53 -4.86
N HIS A 139 -25.37 -13.19 -5.89
CA HIS A 139 -24.97 -12.25 -6.93
C HIS A 139 -25.64 -10.89 -6.72
N GLY A 140 -24.89 -9.81 -6.89
CA GLY A 140 -25.35 -8.42 -6.81
C GLY A 140 -24.32 -7.46 -7.39
N THR A 141 -24.06 -6.32 -6.74
CA THR A 141 -22.94 -5.43 -7.13
C THR A 141 -21.57 -6.09 -6.95
N THR A 142 -21.49 -7.04 -6.02
CA THR A 142 -20.32 -7.87 -5.71
C THR A 142 -20.82 -9.31 -5.60
N THR A 143 -20.03 -10.28 -6.07
CA THR A 143 -20.36 -11.69 -5.88
C THR A 143 -19.86 -12.15 -4.52
N MET A 144 -20.70 -12.88 -3.78
CA MET A 144 -20.39 -13.37 -2.44
C MET A 144 -20.58 -14.88 -2.36
N GLU A 145 -19.54 -15.59 -1.95
CA GLU A 145 -19.57 -17.04 -1.77
C GLU A 145 -19.56 -17.38 -0.28
N PHE A 146 -20.64 -18.03 0.19
CA PHE A 146 -20.73 -18.56 1.54
C PHE A 146 -20.49 -20.06 1.53
N ARG A 147 -19.72 -20.54 2.51
CA ARG A 147 -19.56 -21.97 2.80
C ARG A 147 -19.62 -22.18 4.30
N GLY A 148 -20.43 -23.11 4.76
CA GLY A 148 -20.58 -23.35 6.19
C GLY A 148 -21.14 -24.71 6.53
N ALA A 149 -21.21 -25.00 7.83
CA ALA A 149 -21.78 -26.22 8.33
C ALA A 149 -22.73 -25.99 9.52
N LEU A 150 -23.88 -26.66 9.49
CA LEU A 150 -24.86 -26.66 10.55
C LEU A 150 -24.36 -27.49 11.74
N LYS A 151 -24.26 -26.84 12.90
CA LYS A 151 -23.90 -27.48 14.18
C LYS A 151 -24.47 -26.65 15.33
N ASP A 152 -25.08 -27.29 16.32
CA ASP A 152 -25.69 -26.61 17.48
C ASP A 152 -26.74 -25.55 17.07
N SER A 153 -27.58 -25.88 16.09
CA SER A 153 -28.65 -25.03 15.55
C SER A 153 -28.23 -23.71 14.91
N LEU A 154 -26.97 -23.61 14.48
CA LEU A 154 -26.46 -22.46 13.75
C LEU A 154 -25.48 -22.95 12.68
N VAL A 155 -25.36 -22.21 11.59
CA VAL A 155 -24.37 -22.52 10.55
C VAL A 155 -23.17 -21.63 10.78
N ARG A 156 -22.01 -22.22 11.12
CA ARG A 156 -20.71 -21.52 11.13
C ARG A 156 -20.05 -21.72 9.79
N GLY A 157 -19.52 -20.65 9.24
CA GLY A 157 -18.89 -20.69 7.95
C GLY A 157 -18.00 -19.50 7.69
N SER A 158 -17.67 -19.36 6.42
CA SER A 158 -16.88 -18.29 5.88
C SER A 158 -17.58 -17.67 4.69
N LEU A 159 -17.29 -16.39 4.46
CA LEU A 159 -17.78 -15.64 3.33
C LEU A 159 -16.59 -15.03 2.60
N ALA A 160 -16.50 -15.29 1.30
CA ALA A 160 -15.50 -14.74 0.40
C ALA A 160 -16.17 -13.83 -0.63
N ALA A 161 -15.48 -12.78 -1.06
CA ALA A 161 -15.88 -11.94 -2.17
C ALA A 161 -14.86 -12.09 -3.30
N PRO A 162 -15.06 -13.01 -4.28
CA PRO A 162 -14.07 -13.28 -5.32
C PRO A 162 -13.69 -12.05 -6.16
N THR A 163 -14.62 -11.10 -6.27
CA THR A 163 -14.45 -9.85 -7.01
C THR A 163 -13.82 -8.71 -6.18
N ALA A 164 -13.63 -8.91 -4.86
CA ALA A 164 -12.92 -8.01 -3.94
C ALA A 164 -11.99 -8.82 -3.00
N PRO A 165 -11.03 -9.56 -3.57
CA PRO A 165 -10.25 -10.55 -2.84
C PRO A 165 -9.29 -9.96 -1.79
N GLU A 166 -8.97 -8.67 -1.88
CA GLU A 166 -8.26 -7.89 -0.87
C GLU A 166 -9.00 -7.82 0.48
N ASP A 167 -10.32 -8.00 0.48
CA ASP A 167 -11.14 -8.04 1.71
C ASP A 167 -10.95 -9.35 2.50
N GLY A 168 -10.22 -10.32 1.92
CA GLY A 168 -9.94 -11.62 2.50
C GLY A 168 -11.20 -12.48 2.69
N ILE A 169 -11.06 -13.54 3.49
CA ILE A 169 -12.21 -14.37 3.89
C ILE A 169 -12.61 -14.01 5.31
N LYS A 170 -13.91 -13.77 5.49
CA LYS A 170 -14.49 -13.35 6.77
C LYS A 170 -15.27 -14.50 7.42
N PRO A 171 -15.24 -14.62 8.76
CA PRO A 171 -16.19 -15.50 9.47
C PRO A 171 -17.62 -15.03 9.21
N ALA A 172 -18.54 -15.97 9.00
CA ALA A 172 -19.94 -15.66 8.79
C ALA A 172 -20.83 -16.71 9.48
N LEU A 173 -22.04 -16.29 9.87
CA LEU A 173 -23.02 -17.15 10.52
C LEU A 173 -24.33 -17.14 9.76
N LEU A 174 -25.02 -18.27 9.72
CA LEU A 174 -26.47 -18.28 9.57
C LEU A 174 -27.11 -18.56 10.93
N LYS A 175 -27.90 -17.62 11.41
CA LYS A 175 -28.72 -17.78 12.62
C LYS A 175 -30.17 -18.01 12.20
N PRO A 176 -30.83 -19.09 12.65
CA PRO A 176 -32.21 -19.36 12.23
C PRO A 176 -33.13 -18.32 12.88
N THR A 177 -34.03 -17.73 12.10
CA THR A 177 -34.87 -16.60 12.55
C THR A 177 -36.34 -16.79 12.21
N GLU A 178 -37.20 -16.03 12.87
CA GLU A 178 -38.61 -15.85 12.49
C GLU A 178 -38.83 -14.63 11.58
N GLU A 179 -37.85 -13.73 11.52
CA GLU A 179 -37.97 -12.45 10.82
C GLU A 179 -37.87 -12.62 9.29
N ASP A 180 -38.66 -11.83 8.56
CA ASP A 180 -38.60 -11.67 7.10
C ASP A 180 -38.32 -10.23 6.66
N SER A 181 -38.20 -9.30 7.61
CA SER A 181 -37.86 -7.91 7.35
C SER A 181 -37.01 -7.32 8.47
N PHE A 182 -36.24 -6.27 8.16
CA PHE A 182 -35.47 -5.50 9.14
C PHE A 182 -36.31 -4.48 9.93
N ARG A 183 -37.64 -4.49 9.77
CA ARG A 183 -38.51 -3.46 10.34
C ARG A 183 -38.62 -3.61 11.86
N GLY A 184 -38.13 -2.60 12.59
CA GLY A 184 -38.37 -2.47 14.03
C GLY A 184 -37.33 -3.15 14.94
N TRP A 185 -36.18 -3.54 14.39
CA TRP A 185 -35.05 -4.08 15.15
C TRP A 185 -33.72 -3.59 14.61
N ASP A 186 -32.65 -3.67 15.42
CA ASP A 186 -31.32 -3.16 15.08
C ASP A 186 -30.52 -4.24 14.32
N PRO A 187 -30.15 -4.01 13.03
CA PRO A 187 -29.34 -4.96 12.26
C PRO A 187 -27.84 -4.89 12.58
N PHE A 188 -27.41 -3.99 13.48
CA PHE A 188 -26.03 -3.81 13.89
C PHE A 188 -25.84 -3.96 15.41
N PRO A 189 -26.23 -5.09 16.04
CA PRO A 189 -25.98 -5.31 17.46
C PRO A 189 -24.48 -5.41 17.76
N PHE A 190 -24.12 -5.07 19.00
CA PHE A 190 -22.79 -5.37 19.54
C PHE A 190 -22.51 -6.88 19.46
N ALA A 191 -21.28 -7.22 19.07
CA ALA A 191 -20.87 -8.62 19.04
C ALA A 191 -20.91 -9.22 20.47
N PRO A 192 -21.49 -10.42 20.67
CA PRO A 192 -21.47 -11.09 21.96
C PRO A 192 -20.03 -11.26 22.48
N GLY A 193 -19.78 -10.93 23.75
CA GLY A 193 -18.44 -11.04 24.36
C GLY A 193 -17.49 -9.88 24.06
N ILE A 194 -17.98 -8.78 23.47
CA ILE A 194 -17.19 -7.57 23.19
C ILE A 194 -16.61 -6.94 24.46
N ASP A 195 -17.27 -7.10 25.61
CA ASP A 195 -16.80 -6.66 26.91
C ASP A 195 -15.52 -7.39 27.33
N ILE A 196 -15.48 -8.72 27.17
CA ILE A 196 -14.29 -9.55 27.44
C ILE A 196 -13.12 -9.11 26.57
N PHE A 197 -13.37 -8.90 25.28
CA PHE A 197 -12.36 -8.45 24.33
C PHE A 197 -11.86 -7.03 24.66
N SER A 198 -12.77 -6.09 24.91
CA SER A 198 -12.43 -4.70 25.22
C SER A 198 -11.62 -4.58 26.52
N GLN A 199 -11.98 -5.36 27.55
CA GLN A 199 -11.22 -5.42 28.80
C GLN A 199 -9.81 -5.98 28.61
N ALA A 200 -9.65 -6.97 27.72
CA ALA A 200 -8.34 -7.57 27.44
C ALA A 200 -7.39 -6.59 26.75
N ILE A 201 -7.86 -5.82 25.77
CA ILE A 201 -7.05 -4.81 25.06
C ILE A 201 -6.52 -3.74 26.02
N GLN A 202 -7.28 -3.38 27.06
CA GLN A 202 -6.91 -2.34 28.01
C GLN A 202 -5.87 -2.81 29.05
N GLN A 203 -5.55 -4.10 29.13
CA GLN A 203 -4.57 -4.60 30.08
C GLN A 203 -3.14 -4.25 29.65
N LYS A 204 -2.24 -4.11 30.62
CA LYS A 204 -0.80 -3.91 30.35
C LYS A 204 -0.13 -5.15 29.76
N ASP A 205 -0.50 -6.33 30.26
CA ASP A 205 -0.06 -7.62 29.72
C ASP A 205 -1.01 -8.06 28.59
N GLN A 206 -0.94 -7.34 27.48
CA GLN A 206 -1.83 -7.56 26.34
C GLN A 206 -1.73 -8.97 25.77
N PRO A 207 -0.55 -9.57 25.53
CA PRO A 207 -0.48 -10.92 24.94
C PRO A 207 -1.24 -11.97 25.75
N ALA A 208 -1.00 -12.06 27.07
CA ALA A 208 -1.64 -13.09 27.89
C ALA A 208 -3.12 -12.79 28.17
N SER A 209 -3.51 -11.52 28.30
CA SER A 209 -4.92 -11.15 28.46
C SER A 209 -5.72 -11.42 27.19
N MET A 210 -5.17 -11.08 26.02
CA MET A 210 -5.78 -11.35 24.72
C MET A 210 -5.87 -12.85 24.42
N LEU A 211 -4.84 -13.64 24.76
CA LEU A 211 -4.88 -15.09 24.62
C LEU A 211 -5.99 -15.71 25.49
N ARG A 212 -6.08 -15.29 26.77
CA ARG A 212 -7.17 -15.74 27.66
C ARG A 212 -8.54 -15.33 27.15
N ALA A 213 -8.67 -14.13 26.58
CA ALA A 213 -9.91 -13.68 25.95
C ALA A 213 -10.25 -14.56 24.73
N ALA A 214 -9.27 -14.84 23.87
CA ALA A 214 -9.44 -15.70 22.70
C ALA A 214 -9.90 -17.12 23.09
N GLN A 215 -9.31 -17.69 24.14
CA GLN A 215 -9.68 -18.99 24.70
C GLN A 215 -11.10 -18.98 25.30
N LYS A 216 -11.47 -17.94 26.06
CA LYS A 216 -12.83 -17.79 26.61
C LYS A 216 -13.89 -17.61 25.52
N LEU A 217 -13.52 -16.93 24.44
CA LEU A 217 -14.38 -16.64 23.30
C LEU A 217 -14.27 -17.73 22.21
N ARG A 218 -13.77 -18.93 22.52
CA ARG A 218 -13.64 -20.02 21.53
C ARG A 218 -14.99 -20.27 20.83
N GLY A 219 -14.98 -20.26 19.49
CA GLY A 219 -16.18 -20.40 18.68
C GLY A 219 -16.97 -19.10 18.45
N ASN A 220 -16.47 -17.97 18.95
CA ASN A 220 -16.92 -16.61 18.64
C ASN A 220 -15.88 -15.93 17.70
N PRO A 221 -16.32 -15.12 16.70
CA PRO A 221 -15.42 -14.43 15.79
C PRO A 221 -14.36 -13.54 16.48
N LEU A 222 -14.69 -12.97 17.64
CA LEU A 222 -13.77 -12.15 18.43
C LEU A 222 -12.55 -12.93 18.93
N SER A 223 -12.62 -14.26 19.00
CA SER A 223 -11.45 -15.10 19.27
C SER A 223 -10.42 -14.97 18.15
N LEU A 224 -10.85 -15.00 16.89
CA LEU A 224 -9.98 -14.84 15.72
C LEU A 224 -9.33 -13.46 15.72
N VAL A 225 -10.13 -12.43 15.99
CA VAL A 225 -9.65 -11.06 16.12
C VAL A 225 -8.61 -10.93 17.23
N ALA A 226 -8.84 -11.59 18.37
CA ALA A 226 -7.90 -11.54 19.48
C ALA A 226 -6.55 -12.17 19.12
N TYR A 227 -6.54 -13.32 18.45
CA TYR A 227 -5.32 -13.92 17.92
C TYR A 227 -4.62 -13.03 16.90
N GLN A 228 -5.36 -12.48 15.94
CA GLN A 228 -4.83 -11.55 14.93
C GLN A 228 -4.22 -10.29 15.59
N GLY A 229 -4.85 -9.77 16.64
CA GLY A 229 -4.36 -8.61 17.39
C GLY A 229 -3.06 -8.87 18.16
N ILE A 230 -2.77 -10.13 18.50
CA ILE A 230 -1.46 -10.56 19.03
C ILE A 230 -0.47 -10.72 17.88
N LEU A 231 -0.82 -11.51 16.86
CA LEU A 231 0.06 -11.86 15.74
C LEU A 231 0.50 -10.63 14.93
N GLY A 232 -0.38 -9.65 14.71
CA GLY A 232 -0.07 -8.42 14.00
C GLY A 232 0.87 -7.46 14.74
N ARG A 233 1.17 -7.72 16.03
CA ARG A 233 2.01 -6.87 16.87
C ARG A 233 3.11 -7.65 17.59
N LEU A 234 3.48 -8.83 17.08
CA LEU A 234 4.49 -9.68 17.72
C LEU A 234 5.83 -8.96 17.99
N HIS A 235 6.23 -8.02 17.13
CA HIS A 235 7.44 -7.20 17.32
C HIS A 235 7.41 -6.37 18.62
N GLN A 236 6.22 -6.04 19.13
CA GLN A 236 6.02 -5.32 20.40
C GLN A 236 6.10 -6.25 21.61
N PHE A 237 6.17 -7.57 21.39
CA PHE A 237 6.14 -8.59 22.43
C PHE A 237 7.41 -9.47 22.40
N PRO A 238 8.62 -8.87 22.54
CA PRO A 238 9.88 -9.61 22.47
C PRO A 238 10.01 -10.67 23.58
N GLN A 239 9.24 -10.60 24.65
CA GLN A 239 9.25 -11.58 25.74
C GLN A 239 8.63 -12.94 25.39
N LEU A 240 7.85 -13.06 24.30
CA LEU A 240 7.17 -14.32 23.96
C LEU A 240 8.18 -15.38 23.51
N ASP A 241 8.22 -16.55 24.12
CA ASP A 241 9.08 -17.64 23.67
C ASP A 241 8.44 -18.50 22.57
N GLU A 242 9.20 -19.46 22.04
CA GLU A 242 8.72 -20.35 20.98
C GLU A 242 7.49 -21.18 21.42
N ALA A 243 7.43 -21.62 22.68
CA ALA A 243 6.34 -22.44 23.18
C ALA A 243 5.03 -21.64 23.29
N GLN A 244 5.11 -20.41 23.78
CA GLN A 244 3.98 -19.48 23.84
C GLN A 244 3.48 -19.11 22.43
N LEU A 245 4.39 -18.92 21.47
CA LEU A 245 4.02 -18.68 20.08
C LEU A 245 3.28 -19.88 19.48
N ARG A 246 3.76 -21.11 19.71
CA ARG A 246 3.07 -22.33 19.27
C ARG A 246 1.66 -22.42 19.87
N GLU A 247 1.50 -22.15 21.16
CA GLU A 247 0.18 -22.12 21.82
C GLU A 247 -0.78 -21.12 21.15
N ILE A 248 -0.30 -19.89 20.90
CA ILE A 248 -1.09 -18.84 20.25
C ILE A 248 -1.52 -19.28 18.84
N MET A 249 -0.62 -19.87 18.06
CA MET A 249 -0.86 -20.19 16.66
C MET A 249 -1.73 -21.43 16.48
N ASP A 250 -1.47 -22.48 17.25
CA ASP A 250 -2.31 -23.68 17.24
C ASP A 250 -3.71 -23.33 17.77
N GLY A 251 -3.81 -22.53 18.84
CA GLY A 251 -5.09 -22.02 19.33
C GLY A 251 -5.85 -21.18 18.29
N TYR A 252 -5.15 -20.37 17.50
CA TYR A 252 -5.74 -19.60 16.41
C TYR A 252 -6.28 -20.49 15.30
N ALA A 253 -5.46 -21.43 14.80
CA ALA A 253 -5.87 -22.38 13.77
C ALA A 253 -7.04 -23.26 14.23
N GLU A 254 -7.00 -23.78 15.47
CA GLU A 254 -8.10 -24.55 16.05
C GLU A 254 -9.39 -23.74 16.18
N SER A 255 -9.28 -22.47 16.57
CA SER A 255 -10.44 -21.59 16.68
C SER A 255 -11.02 -21.24 15.31
N ALA A 256 -10.16 -21.04 14.31
CA ALA A 256 -10.53 -20.77 12.93
C ALA A 256 -11.15 -21.99 12.24
N ALA A 257 -10.69 -23.21 12.54
CA ALA A 257 -11.23 -24.47 12.02
C ALA A 257 -12.72 -24.67 12.36
N LEU A 258 -13.22 -24.07 13.46
CA LEU A 258 -14.65 -24.06 13.79
C LEU A 258 -15.51 -23.29 12.78
N TRP A 259 -14.89 -22.46 11.94
CA TRP A 259 -15.52 -21.64 10.90
C TRP A 259 -15.30 -22.17 9.49
N GLY A 260 -14.54 -23.25 9.35
CA GLY A 260 -14.31 -23.96 8.09
C GLY A 260 -12.85 -23.98 7.63
N PRO A 261 -12.53 -24.84 6.66
CA PRO A 261 -11.16 -25.03 6.16
C PRO A 261 -10.50 -23.76 5.63
N SER A 262 -11.26 -22.86 4.99
CA SER A 262 -10.71 -21.64 4.40
C SER A 262 -10.16 -20.69 5.46
N LEU A 263 -10.89 -20.52 6.57
CA LEU A 263 -10.43 -19.70 7.69
C LEU A 263 -9.31 -20.36 8.49
N GLU A 264 -9.33 -21.70 8.64
CA GLU A 264 -8.19 -22.42 9.21
C GLU A 264 -6.91 -22.18 8.40
N TRP A 265 -7.01 -22.30 7.07
CA TRP A 265 -5.89 -22.04 6.18
C TRP A 265 -5.41 -20.59 6.29
N GLN A 266 -6.31 -19.60 6.32
CA GLN A 266 -5.97 -18.19 6.56
C GLN A 266 -5.24 -18.00 7.89
N ALA A 267 -5.71 -18.67 8.95
CA ALA A 267 -5.12 -18.55 10.27
C ALA A 267 -3.68 -19.09 10.27
N ARG A 268 -3.44 -20.23 9.62
CA ARG A 268 -2.10 -20.81 9.43
C ARG A 268 -1.19 -19.89 8.61
N MET A 269 -1.71 -19.32 7.52
CA MET A 269 -0.97 -18.34 6.71
C MET A 269 -0.58 -17.09 7.50
N ASN A 270 -1.53 -16.51 8.24
CA ASN A 270 -1.28 -15.33 9.07
C ASN A 270 -0.28 -15.62 10.19
N ALA A 271 -0.36 -16.80 10.81
CA ALA A 271 0.60 -17.26 11.79
C ALA A 271 2.00 -17.42 11.20
N ALA A 272 2.12 -18.10 10.06
CA ALA A 272 3.38 -18.27 9.34
C ALA A 272 3.99 -16.91 8.98
N ALA A 273 3.21 -16.00 8.37
CA ALA A 273 3.65 -14.65 8.04
C ALA A 273 4.10 -13.85 9.26
N GLY A 274 3.34 -13.92 10.36
CA GLY A 274 3.67 -13.25 11.62
C GLY A 274 5.02 -13.72 12.18
N VAL A 275 5.28 -15.03 12.26
CA VAL A 275 6.55 -15.55 12.78
C VAL A 275 7.71 -15.29 11.83
N THR A 276 7.52 -15.50 10.53
CA THR A 276 8.54 -15.17 9.53
C THR A 276 8.92 -13.70 9.61
N SER A 277 8.00 -12.79 9.91
CA SER A 277 8.33 -11.36 10.06
C SER A 277 9.21 -11.05 11.29
N LEU A 278 9.20 -11.90 12.32
CA LEU A 278 10.00 -11.69 13.55
C LEU A 278 11.49 -11.96 13.38
N ARG A 279 11.89 -12.75 12.37
CA ARG A 279 13.29 -13.16 12.11
C ARG A 279 14.02 -13.89 13.25
N ARG A 280 13.33 -14.21 14.35
CA ARG A 280 13.93 -14.81 15.57
C ARG A 280 13.79 -16.33 15.65
N PHE A 281 12.74 -16.89 15.07
CA PHE A 281 12.44 -18.32 15.18
C PHE A 281 12.36 -18.98 13.79
N PRO A 282 13.45 -19.00 13.02
CA PRO A 282 13.43 -19.44 11.62
C PRO A 282 13.00 -20.92 11.47
N LYS A 283 13.32 -21.78 12.45
CA LYS A 283 12.87 -23.18 12.46
C LYS A 283 11.37 -23.31 12.71
N LEU A 284 10.81 -22.56 13.67
CA LEU A 284 9.36 -22.50 13.88
C LEU A 284 8.66 -21.93 12.64
N ALA A 285 9.21 -20.85 12.05
CA ALA A 285 8.68 -20.24 10.84
C ALA A 285 8.61 -21.26 9.69
N ARG A 286 9.68 -22.05 9.48
CA ARG A 286 9.69 -23.17 8.53
C ARG A 286 8.59 -24.17 8.83
N ASP A 287 8.52 -24.66 10.05
CA ASP A 287 7.51 -25.66 10.45
C ASP A 287 6.08 -25.14 10.19
N LEU A 288 5.82 -23.85 10.39
CA LEU A 288 4.52 -23.23 10.15
C LEU A 288 4.23 -23.08 8.66
N VAL A 289 5.19 -22.58 7.89
CA VAL A 289 5.08 -22.45 6.43
C VAL A 289 4.86 -23.81 5.76
N ASP A 290 5.53 -24.85 6.23
CA ASP A 290 5.39 -26.23 5.71
C ASP A 290 4.01 -26.83 6.06
N ARG A 291 3.38 -26.38 7.15
CA ARG A 291 2.01 -26.76 7.53
C ARG A 291 0.94 -26.03 6.72
N VAL A 292 1.28 -24.97 5.99
CA VAL A 292 0.36 -24.37 5.03
C VAL A 292 0.33 -25.27 3.80
N THR A 293 -0.70 -26.10 3.73
CA THR A 293 -0.99 -26.97 2.60
C THR A 293 -1.60 -26.19 1.42
N ASP A 294 -1.97 -26.90 0.35
CA ASP A 294 -2.61 -26.32 -0.82
C ASP A 294 -3.76 -25.39 -0.45
N ARG A 295 -3.75 -24.24 -1.11
CA ARG A 295 -4.69 -23.15 -0.88
C ARG A 295 -6.12 -23.58 -1.25
N PRO A 296 -7.14 -23.23 -0.44
CA PRO A 296 -8.54 -23.48 -0.78
C PRO A 296 -8.93 -22.81 -2.11
N ALA A 297 -9.82 -23.45 -2.88
CA ALA A 297 -10.20 -23.00 -4.24
C ALA A 297 -10.80 -21.58 -4.29
N ASP A 298 -11.40 -21.14 -3.19
CA ASP A 298 -12.04 -19.83 -2.95
C ASP A 298 -11.06 -18.68 -2.67
N TYR A 299 -9.76 -18.95 -2.52
CA TYR A 299 -8.76 -17.88 -2.49
C TYR A 299 -8.27 -17.51 -3.89
N LEU A 300 -7.52 -16.40 -3.99
CA LEU A 300 -6.79 -16.07 -5.21
C LEU A 300 -5.47 -16.81 -5.35
N GLN A 301 -5.06 -17.05 -6.59
CA GLN A 301 -3.72 -17.53 -6.96
C GLN A 301 -2.60 -16.61 -6.45
N THR A 302 -2.86 -15.32 -6.22
CA THR A 302 -1.87 -14.38 -5.68
C THR A 302 -1.31 -14.80 -4.33
N TRP A 303 -2.07 -15.56 -3.53
CA TRP A 303 -1.60 -16.12 -2.26
C TRP A 303 -0.53 -17.20 -2.42
N ASP A 304 -0.43 -17.84 -3.58
CA ASP A 304 0.65 -18.79 -3.88
C ASP A 304 1.99 -18.05 -3.95
N ASN A 305 1.97 -16.82 -4.49
CA ASN A 305 3.13 -15.94 -4.47
C ASN A 305 3.48 -15.54 -3.04
N VAL A 306 2.49 -15.23 -2.19
CA VAL A 306 2.73 -14.91 -0.78
C VAL A 306 3.45 -16.08 -0.09
N LEU A 307 2.94 -17.29 -0.23
CA LEU A 307 3.56 -18.48 0.37
C LEU A 307 4.97 -18.74 -0.18
N LYS A 308 5.19 -18.51 -1.48
CA LYS A 308 6.53 -18.56 -2.09
C LYS A 308 7.49 -17.58 -1.41
N HIS A 309 7.10 -16.32 -1.22
CA HIS A 309 7.95 -15.33 -0.56
C HIS A 309 8.23 -15.69 0.91
N LEU A 310 7.24 -16.23 1.64
CA LEU A 310 7.45 -16.71 3.01
C LEU A 310 8.48 -17.85 3.05
N ARG A 311 8.40 -18.81 2.12
CA ARG A 311 9.38 -19.89 1.99
C ARG A 311 10.77 -19.35 1.70
N GLU A 312 10.89 -18.43 0.73
CA GLU A 312 12.18 -17.80 0.41
C GLU A 312 12.78 -17.08 1.62
N GLN A 313 11.95 -16.34 2.36
CA GLN A 313 12.40 -15.61 3.53
C GLN A 313 12.87 -16.53 4.67
N VAL A 314 12.12 -17.60 4.95
CA VAL A 314 12.53 -18.61 5.94
C VAL A 314 13.89 -19.20 5.61
N GLN A 315 14.16 -19.46 4.33
CA GLN A 315 15.45 -20.01 3.92
C GLN A 315 16.61 -19.02 4.10
N ILE A 316 16.36 -17.73 3.85
CA ILE A 316 17.32 -16.66 4.16
C ILE A 316 17.60 -16.63 5.66
N ASP A 317 16.57 -16.64 6.50
CA ASP A 317 16.72 -16.56 7.95
C ASP A 317 17.47 -17.79 8.52
N LEU A 318 17.23 -18.98 7.98
CA LEU A 318 17.97 -20.20 8.33
C LEU A 318 19.45 -20.12 7.93
N ALA A 319 19.76 -19.59 6.74
CA ALA A 319 21.14 -19.39 6.30
C ALA A 319 21.86 -18.33 7.15
N LEU A 320 21.15 -17.26 7.55
CA LEU A 320 21.65 -16.26 8.50
C LEU A 320 21.95 -16.89 9.87
N GLU A 321 21.08 -17.77 10.40
CA GLU A 321 21.35 -18.51 11.64
C GLU A 321 22.62 -19.36 11.51
N LYS A 322 22.81 -20.07 10.38
CA LYS A 322 24.04 -20.85 10.11
C LYS A 322 25.29 -19.97 10.12
N MET A 323 25.24 -18.78 9.53
CA MET A 323 26.37 -17.84 9.51
C MET A 323 26.78 -17.30 10.89
N GLN A 324 25.90 -17.43 11.89
CA GLN A 324 26.18 -17.08 13.29
C GLN A 324 26.70 -18.28 14.11
N SER A 325 26.71 -19.49 13.55
CA SER A 325 27.21 -20.70 14.23
C SER A 325 28.66 -20.54 14.67
N ALA A 326 29.08 -21.18 15.77
CA ALA A 326 30.50 -21.24 16.14
C ALA A 326 31.31 -22.23 15.27
N ASP A 327 30.64 -23.14 14.56
CA ASP A 327 31.25 -24.12 13.68
C ASP A 327 31.54 -23.50 12.30
N GLU A 328 32.81 -23.46 11.91
CA GLU A 328 33.26 -22.85 10.64
C GLU A 328 32.68 -23.54 9.40
N ALA A 329 32.44 -24.85 9.44
CA ALA A 329 31.85 -25.57 8.32
C ALA A 329 30.37 -25.17 8.14
N VAL A 330 29.64 -25.04 9.24
CA VAL A 330 28.25 -24.57 9.24
C VAL A 330 28.16 -23.11 8.80
N GLN A 331 29.08 -22.24 9.26
CA GLN A 331 29.14 -20.86 8.79
C GLN A 331 29.38 -20.78 7.27
N ALA A 332 30.31 -21.59 6.74
CA ALA A 332 30.62 -21.63 5.32
C ALA A 332 29.44 -22.13 4.48
N GLU A 333 28.68 -23.10 4.99
CA GLU A 333 27.43 -23.56 4.39
C GLU A 333 26.39 -22.43 4.29
N GLY A 334 26.15 -21.71 5.40
CA GLY A 334 25.22 -20.56 5.39
C GLY A 334 25.66 -19.46 4.43
N PHE A 335 26.96 -19.18 4.34
CA PHE A 335 27.52 -18.23 3.37
C PHE A 335 27.25 -18.67 1.93
N ALA A 336 27.52 -19.93 1.59
CA ALA A 336 27.27 -20.47 0.25
C ALA A 336 25.77 -20.42 -0.12
N GLU A 337 24.88 -20.76 0.82
CA GLU A 337 23.42 -20.67 0.61
C GLU A 337 22.96 -19.24 0.32
N LEU A 338 23.51 -18.25 1.03
CA LEU A 338 23.21 -16.83 0.76
C LEU A 338 23.79 -16.37 -0.58
N GLN A 339 24.98 -16.82 -0.97
CA GLN A 339 25.56 -16.51 -2.28
C GLN A 339 24.71 -17.05 -3.43
N GLU A 340 24.20 -18.27 -3.33
CA GLU A 340 23.31 -18.86 -4.34
C GLU A 340 21.97 -18.11 -4.44
N ARG A 341 21.50 -17.52 -3.34
CA ARG A 341 20.27 -16.74 -3.29
C ARG A 341 20.42 -15.32 -3.79
N LEU A 342 21.59 -14.72 -3.64
CA LEU A 342 21.81 -13.31 -3.99
C LEU A 342 21.38 -12.98 -5.43
N PRO A 343 21.66 -13.78 -6.48
CA PRO A 343 21.16 -13.48 -7.83
C PRO A 343 19.64 -13.42 -7.95
N LEU A 344 18.90 -14.17 -7.13
CA LEU A 344 17.43 -14.20 -7.09
C LEU A 344 16.86 -13.04 -6.27
N GLN A 345 17.62 -12.56 -5.28
CA GLN A 345 17.25 -11.56 -4.30
C GLN A 345 18.31 -10.44 -4.27
N ARG A 346 18.65 -9.94 -5.46
CA ARG A 346 19.83 -9.08 -5.71
C ARG A 346 19.92 -7.85 -4.82
N TYR A 347 18.77 -7.28 -4.49
CA TYR A 347 18.65 -6.06 -3.70
C TYR A 347 18.19 -6.33 -2.27
N ASN A 348 18.34 -7.57 -1.76
CA ASN A 348 18.01 -7.89 -0.39
C ASN A 348 19.14 -7.43 0.55
N PRO A 349 18.90 -6.39 1.39
CA PRO A 349 19.96 -5.81 2.21
C PRO A 349 20.43 -6.74 3.33
N GLU A 350 19.61 -7.69 3.77
CA GLU A 350 20.00 -8.65 4.81
C GLU A 350 21.02 -9.66 4.27
N ILE A 351 20.80 -10.15 3.05
CA ILE A 351 21.75 -11.01 2.34
C ILE A 351 23.07 -10.26 2.11
N LEU A 352 22.99 -9.07 1.52
CA LEU A 352 24.16 -8.23 1.24
C LEU A 352 24.94 -7.91 2.52
N GLY A 353 24.24 -7.55 3.60
CA GLY A 353 24.87 -7.19 4.87
C GLY A 353 25.59 -8.38 5.50
N ALA A 354 24.96 -9.54 5.51
CA ALA A 354 25.56 -10.76 6.06
C ALA A 354 26.78 -11.22 5.24
N LEU A 355 26.69 -11.21 3.91
CA LEU A 355 27.81 -11.52 3.02
C LEU A 355 28.96 -10.52 3.18
N GLY A 356 28.65 -9.22 3.29
CA GLY A 356 29.63 -8.16 3.51
C GLY A 356 30.38 -8.31 4.84
N GLU A 357 29.66 -8.53 5.93
CA GLU A 357 30.25 -8.76 7.26
C GLU A 357 31.08 -10.04 7.31
N PHE A 358 30.64 -11.12 6.65
CA PHE A 358 31.43 -12.35 6.56
C PHE A 358 32.71 -12.15 5.74
N ALA A 359 32.61 -11.49 4.59
CA ALA A 359 33.76 -11.16 3.76
C ALA A 359 34.77 -10.30 4.54
N HIS A 360 34.29 -9.31 5.32
CA HIS A 360 35.13 -8.49 6.20
C HIS A 360 35.89 -9.35 7.20
N ARG A 361 35.21 -10.24 7.93
CA ARG A 361 35.83 -11.15 8.90
C ARG A 361 36.87 -12.09 8.29
N LYS A 362 36.70 -12.50 7.02
CA LYS A 362 37.65 -13.35 6.29
C LYS A 362 38.77 -12.55 5.61
N GLY A 363 38.85 -11.24 5.83
CA GLY A 363 39.87 -10.37 5.23
C GLY A 363 39.67 -10.10 3.74
N GLN A 364 38.49 -10.42 3.20
CA GLN A 364 38.14 -10.19 1.79
C GLN A 364 37.59 -8.76 1.63
N LEU A 365 38.43 -7.76 1.89
CA LEU A 365 38.02 -6.36 2.01
C LEU A 365 37.36 -5.80 0.74
N ASP A 366 37.86 -6.15 -0.45
CA ASP A 366 37.25 -5.71 -1.72
C ASP A 366 35.82 -6.26 -1.88
N LEU A 367 35.59 -7.51 -1.49
CA LEU A 367 34.28 -8.15 -1.58
C LEU A 367 33.31 -7.56 -0.53
N ALA A 368 33.81 -7.29 0.67
CA ALA A 368 33.04 -6.62 1.72
C ALA A 368 32.61 -5.21 1.29
N GLU A 369 33.51 -4.42 0.69
CA GLU A 369 33.24 -3.09 0.17
C GLU A 369 32.20 -3.12 -0.97
N GLN A 370 32.23 -4.15 -1.83
CA GLN A 370 31.22 -4.34 -2.88
C GLN A 370 29.81 -4.57 -2.30
N TYR A 371 29.64 -5.54 -1.39
CA TYR A 371 28.32 -5.86 -0.85
C TYR A 371 27.74 -4.73 -0.01
N LEU A 372 28.54 -4.13 0.86
CA LEU A 372 28.09 -3.02 1.71
C LEU A 372 27.91 -1.74 0.89
N GLY A 373 28.73 -1.54 -0.13
CA GLY A 373 28.59 -0.45 -1.11
C GLY A 373 27.24 -0.51 -1.82
N ASP A 374 26.78 -1.69 -2.23
CA ASP A 374 25.46 -1.87 -2.84
C ASP A 374 24.33 -1.45 -1.87
N ILE A 375 24.44 -1.74 -0.56
CA ILE A 375 23.41 -1.32 0.44
C ILE A 375 23.38 0.20 0.61
N VAL A 376 24.55 0.82 0.71
CA VAL A 376 24.68 2.24 1.05
C VAL A 376 24.44 3.15 -0.16
N ALA A 377 24.82 2.69 -1.36
CA ALA A 377 24.67 3.46 -2.57
C ALA A 377 23.24 3.42 -3.13
N LEU A 378 22.57 2.26 -3.08
CA LEU A 378 21.33 2.04 -3.82
C LEU A 378 20.08 2.53 -3.09
N PRO A 379 19.03 2.95 -3.84
CA PRO A 379 17.80 3.46 -3.27
C PRO A 379 17.23 2.55 -2.18
N ILE A 380 16.81 3.17 -1.08
CA ILE A 380 16.13 2.61 0.09
C ILE A 380 16.84 1.45 0.86
N LEU A 381 17.91 0.85 0.34
CA LEU A 381 18.46 -0.40 0.89
C LEU A 381 19.03 -0.24 2.31
N GLU A 382 19.76 0.84 2.60
CA GLU A 382 20.26 1.13 3.94
C GLU A 382 19.11 1.34 4.96
N ASN A 383 18.05 2.04 4.56
CA ASN A 383 16.85 2.21 5.40
C ASN A 383 16.13 0.88 5.64
N MET A 384 16.00 0.04 4.61
CA MET A 384 15.43 -1.31 4.76
C MET A 384 16.26 -2.18 5.69
N TRP A 385 17.59 -2.09 5.61
CA TRP A 385 18.50 -2.76 6.54
C TRP A 385 18.29 -2.29 7.98
N LEU A 386 18.22 -0.97 8.21
CA LEU A 386 17.99 -0.42 9.55
C LEU A 386 16.64 -0.87 10.12
N GLN A 387 15.60 -0.92 9.27
CA GLN A 387 14.27 -1.38 9.66
C GLN A 387 14.25 -2.87 10.02
N SER A 388 14.92 -3.73 9.26
CA SER A 388 14.95 -5.18 9.55
C SER A 388 15.65 -5.50 10.88
N ARG A 389 16.46 -4.56 11.38
CA ARG A 389 17.17 -4.67 12.66
C ARG A 389 16.49 -3.99 13.83
N GLN A 390 15.31 -3.39 13.65
CA GLN A 390 14.56 -2.81 14.76
C GLN A 390 14.28 -3.87 15.83
N GLY A 391 14.60 -3.55 17.09
CA GLY A 391 14.45 -4.46 18.23
C GLY A 391 15.65 -5.38 18.50
N GLN A 392 16.68 -5.36 17.65
CA GLN A 392 17.97 -6.00 17.95
C GLN A 392 18.81 -5.11 18.90
N PRO A 393 19.74 -5.68 19.69
CA PRO A 393 20.58 -4.92 20.60
C PRO A 393 21.41 -3.85 19.85
N PRO A 394 21.54 -2.63 20.39
CA PRO A 394 22.40 -1.60 19.80
C PRO A 394 23.88 -2.01 19.93
N GLY A 395 24.72 -1.57 18.98
CA GLY A 395 26.19 -1.69 19.07
C GLY A 395 26.89 -2.29 17.85
N GLU A 396 26.15 -2.79 16.87
CA GLU A 396 26.73 -3.13 15.57
C GLU A 396 26.82 -1.90 14.67
N LEU A 397 27.91 -1.80 13.92
CA LEU A 397 28.11 -0.76 12.93
C LEU A 397 27.05 -0.89 11.83
N THR A 398 26.52 0.25 11.38
CA THR A 398 25.74 0.36 10.15
C THR A 398 26.60 -0.03 8.94
N PRO A 399 25.99 -0.41 7.80
CA PRO A 399 26.73 -0.69 6.57
C PRO A 399 27.70 0.44 6.17
N ARG A 400 27.28 1.70 6.32
CA ARG A 400 28.15 2.87 6.07
C ARG A 400 29.31 2.98 7.05
N GLU A 401 29.07 2.83 8.35
CA GLU A 401 30.14 2.85 9.35
C GLU A 401 31.13 1.70 9.13
N ARG A 402 30.63 0.53 8.71
CA ARG A 402 31.47 -0.61 8.34
C ARG A 402 32.33 -0.30 7.12
N LEU A 403 31.78 0.33 6.08
CA LEU A 403 32.54 0.77 4.91
C LEU A 403 33.67 1.72 5.30
N LEU A 404 33.39 2.71 6.15
CA LEU A 404 34.41 3.64 6.65
C LEU A 404 35.55 2.89 7.38
N LYS A 405 35.19 1.95 8.25
CA LYS A 405 36.17 1.11 8.95
C LYS A 405 37.01 0.26 7.99
N ILE A 406 36.39 -0.37 6.98
CA ILE A 406 37.13 -1.14 5.96
C ILE A 406 38.13 -0.25 5.23
N ARG A 407 37.74 0.99 4.88
CA ARG A 407 38.64 1.93 4.22
C ARG A 407 39.81 2.35 5.13
N GLU A 408 39.56 2.61 6.41
CA GLU A 408 40.61 2.85 7.40
C GLU A 408 41.59 1.68 7.51
N GLU A 409 41.10 0.44 7.55
CA GLU A 409 41.93 -0.78 7.54
C GLU A 409 42.79 -0.90 6.27
N ARG A 410 42.29 -0.35 5.15
CA ARG A 410 43.02 -0.25 3.87
C ARG A 410 43.95 0.97 3.80
N GLN A 411 44.04 1.77 4.85
CA GLN A 411 44.76 3.06 4.86
C GLN A 411 44.24 4.04 3.80
N LEU A 412 42.97 3.90 3.43
CA LEU A 412 42.23 4.84 2.61
C LEU A 412 41.46 5.76 3.56
N GLY A 413 41.62 7.07 3.41
CA GLY A 413 40.81 8.04 4.17
C GLY A 413 39.33 7.99 3.78
N PRO A 414 38.47 8.76 4.47
CA PRO A 414 37.06 8.93 4.09
C PRO A 414 36.93 9.61 2.71
N GLU A 415 37.97 10.32 2.29
CA GLU A 415 38.08 10.92 0.95
C GLU A 415 37.88 9.85 -0.13
N GLY A 416 36.92 10.11 -1.03
CA GLY A 416 36.57 9.22 -2.14
C GLY A 416 35.49 8.17 -1.85
N LEU A 417 34.95 8.06 -0.63
CA LEU A 417 33.78 7.20 -0.36
C LEU A 417 32.58 7.64 -1.20
N ASP A 418 32.28 8.95 -1.24
CA ASP A 418 31.16 9.47 -2.02
C ASP A 418 31.31 9.19 -3.52
N ALA A 419 32.52 9.34 -4.06
CA ALA A 419 32.82 9.02 -5.46
C ALA A 419 32.67 7.52 -5.75
N PHE A 420 33.07 6.65 -4.82
CA PHE A 420 32.84 5.21 -4.92
C PHE A 420 31.36 4.87 -4.89
N LEU A 421 30.59 5.42 -3.96
CA LEU A 421 29.15 5.17 -3.85
C LEU A 421 28.38 5.69 -5.07
N GLU A 422 28.82 6.81 -5.65
CA GLU A 422 28.28 7.34 -6.90
C GLU A 422 28.57 6.41 -8.09
N ASP A 423 29.77 5.86 -8.22
CA ASP A 423 30.08 4.84 -9.24
C ASP A 423 29.22 3.58 -9.07
N VAL A 424 29.09 3.08 -7.83
CA VAL A 424 28.23 1.93 -7.53
C VAL A 424 26.79 2.23 -7.94
N TYR A 425 26.23 3.37 -7.51
CA TYR A 425 24.88 3.77 -7.89
C TYR A 425 24.69 3.75 -9.40
N ARG A 426 25.55 4.48 -10.14
CA ARG A 426 25.44 4.61 -11.59
C ARG A 426 25.48 3.27 -12.30
N ARG A 427 26.48 2.43 -11.99
CA ARG A 427 26.62 1.11 -12.64
C ARG A 427 25.43 0.20 -12.35
N ARG A 428 25.00 0.12 -11.10
CA ARG A 428 23.92 -0.79 -10.67
C ARG A 428 22.56 -0.36 -11.18
N ILE A 429 22.29 0.95 -11.20
CA ILE A 429 21.06 1.48 -11.80
C ILE A 429 21.09 1.22 -13.31
N ALA A 430 22.18 1.49 -14.01
CA ALA A 430 22.28 1.19 -15.44
C ALA A 430 22.06 -0.30 -15.77
N GLU A 431 22.66 -1.21 -14.99
CA GLU A 431 22.42 -2.66 -15.11
C GLU A 431 20.94 -3.04 -14.91
N LEU A 432 20.27 -2.41 -13.93
CA LEU A 432 18.85 -2.64 -13.64
C LEU A 432 17.94 -2.12 -14.74
N LEU A 433 18.22 -0.92 -15.28
CA LEU A 433 17.44 -0.33 -16.36
C LEU A 433 17.57 -1.17 -17.64
N ASP A 434 18.78 -1.65 -17.96
CA ASP A 434 19.00 -2.55 -19.10
C ASP A 434 18.27 -3.89 -18.94
N GLN A 435 18.32 -4.48 -17.74
CA GLN A 435 17.56 -5.69 -17.43
C GLN A 435 16.05 -5.45 -17.59
N ALA A 436 15.52 -4.34 -17.07
CA ALA A 436 14.10 -4.02 -17.18
C ALA A 436 13.68 -3.89 -18.66
N ARG A 437 14.45 -3.13 -19.46
CA ARG A 437 14.20 -2.92 -20.89
C ARG A 437 14.12 -4.22 -21.68
N THR A 438 15.05 -5.15 -21.42
CA THR A 438 15.18 -6.42 -22.15
C THR A 438 14.26 -7.54 -21.64
N SER A 439 13.68 -7.39 -20.44
CA SER A 439 12.91 -8.47 -19.78
C SER A 439 11.46 -8.64 -20.23
N GLY A 440 10.91 -7.76 -21.05
CA GLY A 440 9.51 -7.88 -21.50
C GLY A 440 9.33 -7.82 -23.01
N PRO A 441 8.08 -7.90 -23.50
CA PRO A 441 7.78 -7.95 -24.94
C PRO A 441 8.39 -6.79 -25.73
N GLU A 442 8.68 -7.03 -27.01
CA GLU A 442 9.12 -5.98 -27.93
C GLU A 442 8.09 -4.83 -27.99
N PRO A 443 8.54 -3.56 -28.04
CA PRO A 443 7.65 -2.42 -28.23
C PRO A 443 6.81 -2.56 -29.50
N VAL A 444 5.64 -1.91 -29.52
CA VAL A 444 4.83 -1.79 -30.74
C VAL A 444 5.67 -1.17 -31.87
N ALA A 445 5.56 -1.73 -33.07
CA ALA A 445 6.29 -1.26 -34.24
C ALA A 445 5.96 0.21 -34.56
N ALA A 446 6.98 0.99 -34.94
CA ALA A 446 6.86 2.44 -35.13
C ALA A 446 5.79 2.83 -36.18
N ASP A 447 5.56 1.99 -37.19
CA ASP A 447 4.56 2.19 -38.24
C ASP A 447 3.11 1.90 -37.78
N ALA A 448 2.93 1.26 -36.61
CA ALA A 448 1.64 1.05 -35.97
C ALA A 448 1.26 2.18 -34.99
N ILE A 449 2.19 3.09 -34.68
CA ILE A 449 1.94 4.24 -33.79
C ILE A 449 1.07 5.27 -34.52
N ARG A 450 0.07 5.80 -33.80
CA ARG A 450 -0.94 6.72 -34.35
C ARG A 450 -1.15 7.98 -33.50
N ARG A 451 -0.61 8.03 -32.28
CA ARG A 451 -0.65 9.20 -31.38
C ARG A 451 0.54 9.22 -30.42
N THR A 452 0.76 10.38 -29.80
CA THR A 452 1.67 10.52 -28.66
C THR A 452 0.90 10.20 -27.38
N VAL A 453 1.39 9.23 -26.60
CA VAL A 453 0.81 8.84 -25.31
C VAL A 453 1.40 9.70 -24.19
N LEU A 454 0.54 10.26 -23.35
CA LEU A 454 0.94 10.97 -22.14
C LEU A 454 0.90 10.01 -20.94
N VAL A 455 1.99 9.98 -20.18
CA VAL A 455 2.11 9.28 -18.91
C VAL A 455 2.34 10.31 -17.81
N GLU A 456 1.43 10.38 -16.86
CA GLU A 456 1.52 11.24 -15.69
C GLU A 456 1.81 10.37 -14.46
N LEU A 457 3.00 10.52 -13.87
CA LEU A 457 3.43 9.84 -12.65
C LEU A 457 3.37 10.82 -11.48
N PHE A 458 2.54 10.53 -10.49
CA PHE A 458 2.49 11.22 -9.22
C PHE A 458 3.39 10.48 -8.22
N THR A 459 4.44 11.16 -7.76
CA THR A 459 5.54 10.56 -7.00
C THR A 459 5.95 11.43 -5.79
N GLY A 460 6.94 11.00 -5.02
CA GLY A 460 7.45 11.74 -3.87
C GLY A 460 8.88 11.35 -3.48
N THR A 461 9.71 12.34 -3.12
CA THR A 461 11.12 12.14 -2.74
C THR A 461 11.28 11.39 -1.41
N GLU A 462 10.27 11.42 -0.55
CA GLU A 462 10.19 10.67 0.71
C GLU A 462 9.30 9.42 0.62
N CYS A 463 9.00 8.95 -0.59
CA CYS A 463 8.13 7.80 -0.83
C CYS A 463 8.96 6.55 -1.18
N PRO A 464 9.19 5.59 -0.25
CA PRO A 464 9.86 4.33 -0.54
C PRO A 464 9.23 3.51 -1.69
N PRO A 465 7.90 3.34 -1.79
CA PRO A 465 7.32 2.56 -2.88
C PRO A 465 7.37 3.29 -4.23
N CYS A 466 7.77 4.57 -4.28
CA CYS A 466 7.87 5.32 -5.53
C CYS A 466 9.12 4.95 -6.34
N VAL A 467 10.16 4.42 -5.69
CA VAL A 467 11.45 4.04 -6.31
C VAL A 467 11.26 3.20 -7.58
N ALA A 468 10.41 2.17 -7.54
CA ALA A 468 10.18 1.33 -8.71
C ALA A 468 9.47 2.07 -9.85
N ALA A 469 8.52 2.96 -9.52
CA ALA A 469 7.79 3.74 -10.51
C ALA A 469 8.69 4.79 -11.18
N ASP A 470 9.50 5.51 -10.40
CA ASP A 470 10.42 6.53 -10.90
C ASP A 470 11.45 5.93 -11.87
N LEU A 471 12.07 4.81 -11.49
CA LEU A 471 13.04 4.12 -12.33
C LEU A 471 12.38 3.44 -13.54
N ALA A 472 11.19 2.84 -13.39
CA ALA A 472 10.46 2.27 -14.53
C ALA A 472 10.02 3.33 -15.54
N ALA A 473 9.65 4.52 -15.06
CA ALA A 473 9.35 5.68 -15.89
C ALA A 473 10.59 6.15 -16.67
N LEU A 474 11.78 6.10 -16.06
CA LEU A 474 13.03 6.35 -16.76
C LEU A 474 13.28 5.32 -17.88
N VAL A 475 13.11 4.01 -17.61
CA VAL A 475 13.22 2.98 -18.67
C VAL A 475 12.23 3.25 -19.82
N LEU A 476 11.02 3.69 -19.50
CA LEU A 476 10.01 4.02 -20.51
C LEU A 476 10.45 5.17 -21.42
N ARG A 477 11.05 6.22 -20.85
CA ARG A 477 11.60 7.36 -21.60
C ARG A 477 12.79 6.96 -22.50
N GLU A 478 13.58 5.97 -22.09
CA GLU A 478 14.66 5.43 -22.93
C GLU A 478 14.15 4.49 -24.03
N THR A 479 12.96 3.93 -23.85
CA THR A 479 12.38 2.94 -24.77
C THR A 479 11.68 3.61 -25.95
N TYR A 480 10.99 4.73 -25.72
CA TYR A 480 10.20 5.42 -26.73
C TYR A 480 10.74 6.82 -27.01
N ALA A 481 10.63 7.26 -28.27
CA ALA A 481 10.95 8.64 -28.61
C ALA A 481 9.93 9.61 -27.97
N PRO A 482 10.31 10.87 -27.69
CA PRO A 482 9.40 11.88 -27.15
C PRO A 482 8.17 12.16 -28.03
N SER A 483 8.24 11.85 -29.33
CA SER A 483 7.11 11.92 -30.27
C SER A 483 6.14 10.74 -30.17
N GLN A 484 6.42 9.75 -29.32
CA GLN A 484 5.62 8.56 -29.11
C GLN A 484 5.08 8.52 -27.68
N VAL A 485 5.94 8.78 -26.68
CA VAL A 485 5.57 8.76 -25.27
C VAL A 485 6.20 9.96 -24.56
N ILE A 486 5.37 10.68 -23.81
CA ILE A 486 5.80 11.79 -22.94
C ILE A 486 5.51 11.37 -21.51
N VAL A 487 6.52 11.44 -20.65
CA VAL A 487 6.41 11.12 -19.22
C VAL A 487 6.59 12.40 -18.41
N LEU A 488 5.61 12.69 -17.55
CA LEU A 488 5.61 13.81 -16.60
C LEU A 488 5.64 13.30 -15.17
N GLN A 489 6.46 13.92 -14.33
CA GLN A 489 6.51 13.68 -12.89
C GLN A 489 5.88 14.85 -12.15
N PHE A 490 4.80 14.57 -11.43
CA PHE A 490 4.11 15.49 -10.53
C PHE A 490 4.44 15.10 -9.09
N HIS A 491 5.42 15.76 -8.50
CA HIS A 491 5.83 15.52 -7.12
C HIS A 491 4.76 15.94 -6.13
N GLN A 492 4.60 15.16 -5.06
CA GLN A 492 3.61 15.35 -4.00
C GLN A 492 4.30 15.38 -2.64
N HIS A 493 3.74 16.12 -1.69
CA HIS A 493 4.10 16.04 -0.27
C HIS A 493 3.54 14.77 0.42
N ILE A 494 3.69 13.60 -0.21
CA ILE A 494 3.17 12.31 0.25
C ILE A 494 4.25 11.23 0.09
N PRO A 495 4.59 10.46 1.15
CA PRO A 495 4.07 10.55 2.52
C PRO A 495 4.70 11.68 3.36
N GLY A 496 5.73 12.33 2.83
CA GLY A 496 6.48 13.37 3.53
C GLY A 496 6.78 14.58 2.65
N PRO A 497 7.46 15.59 3.19
CA PRO A 497 7.90 16.78 2.46
C PRO A 497 8.67 16.45 1.17
N ASP A 498 8.50 17.25 0.13
CA ASP A 498 9.14 17.05 -1.17
C ASP A 498 9.49 18.41 -1.79
N PRO A 499 10.78 18.74 -1.97
CA PRO A 499 11.20 20.06 -2.47
C PRO A 499 10.96 20.25 -3.99
N LEU A 500 10.48 19.22 -4.69
CA LEU A 500 10.09 19.28 -6.10
C LEU A 500 8.57 19.46 -6.29
N CYS A 501 7.78 19.38 -5.21
CA CYS A 501 6.33 19.59 -5.21
C CYS A 501 5.97 21.07 -5.46
N ASN A 502 4.80 21.29 -6.05
CA ASN A 502 4.20 22.60 -6.26
C ASN A 502 2.67 22.51 -6.29
N GLN A 503 2.00 23.67 -6.22
CA GLN A 503 0.54 23.76 -6.20
C GLN A 503 -0.11 23.08 -7.42
N ASP A 504 0.45 23.26 -8.62
CA ASP A 504 -0.11 22.66 -9.83
C ASP A 504 -0.04 21.13 -9.80
N SER A 505 1.00 20.57 -9.20
CA SER A 505 1.14 19.12 -9.01
C SER A 505 0.09 18.57 -8.06
N GLU A 506 -0.18 19.25 -6.95
CA GLU A 506 -1.25 18.85 -6.01
C GLU A 506 -2.64 18.99 -6.65
N ASP A 507 -2.88 20.09 -7.37
CA ASP A 507 -4.15 20.33 -8.07
C ASP A 507 -4.39 19.29 -9.17
N ARG A 508 -3.33 18.91 -9.90
CA ARG A 508 -3.41 17.86 -10.93
C ARG A 508 -3.63 16.48 -10.33
N PHE A 509 -3.07 16.20 -9.16
CA PHE A 509 -3.33 14.96 -8.42
C PHE A 509 -4.78 14.90 -7.92
N ALA A 510 -5.30 16.02 -7.41
CA ALA A 510 -6.69 16.15 -6.99
C ALA A 510 -7.70 15.99 -8.13
N TYR A 511 -7.35 16.41 -9.36
CA TYR A 511 -8.16 16.18 -10.55
C TYR A 511 -8.45 14.68 -10.81
N TYR A 512 -7.52 13.80 -10.46
CA TYR A 512 -7.67 12.34 -10.57
C TYR A 512 -8.13 11.69 -9.26
N GLU A 513 -8.54 12.47 -8.26
CA GLU A 513 -8.94 11.98 -6.93
C GLU A 513 -7.86 11.09 -6.28
N GLY A 514 -6.59 11.40 -6.53
CA GLY A 514 -5.45 10.62 -6.05
C GLY A 514 -5.42 10.43 -4.54
N GLN A 515 -5.13 9.21 -4.08
CA GLN A 515 -5.15 8.83 -2.66
C GLN A 515 -3.77 8.49 -2.07
N GLY A 516 -2.75 8.34 -2.91
CA GLY A 516 -1.39 8.07 -2.47
C GLY A 516 -0.39 8.01 -3.62
N THR A 517 0.89 8.02 -3.27
CA THR A 517 2.00 7.88 -4.21
C THR A 517 2.66 6.49 -4.06
N PRO A 518 3.16 5.88 -5.14
CA PRO A 518 3.05 6.36 -6.52
C PRO A 518 1.66 6.09 -7.13
N THR A 519 1.17 7.02 -7.95
CA THR A 519 -0.01 6.84 -8.81
C THR A 519 0.40 7.14 -10.25
N LEU A 520 0.01 6.31 -11.21
CA LEU A 520 0.32 6.52 -12.62
C LEU A 520 -0.97 6.56 -13.45
N VAL A 521 -1.01 7.49 -14.39
CA VAL A 521 -2.13 7.71 -15.31
C VAL A 521 -1.59 7.67 -16.74
N VAL A 522 -2.22 6.87 -17.61
CA VAL A 522 -1.86 6.74 -19.03
C VAL A 522 -3.00 7.27 -19.88
N ASP A 523 -2.74 8.33 -20.64
CA ASP A 523 -3.73 9.07 -21.43
C ASP A 523 -5.02 9.36 -20.64
N GLY A 524 -4.85 9.81 -19.39
CA GLY A 524 -5.94 10.13 -18.47
C GLY A 524 -6.71 8.94 -17.91
N GLY A 525 -6.36 7.71 -18.28
CA GLY A 525 -6.92 6.49 -17.70
C GLY A 525 -6.02 5.88 -16.62
N ALA A 526 -6.63 5.12 -15.70
CA ALA A 526 -5.90 4.42 -14.65
C ALA A 526 -4.89 3.39 -15.21
N SER A 527 -3.75 3.25 -14.52
CA SER A 527 -2.72 2.24 -14.75
C SER A 527 -2.76 1.14 -13.68
N PRO A 528 -2.19 -0.05 -13.94
CA PRO A 528 -1.89 -1.02 -12.88
C PRO A 528 -1.10 -0.40 -11.71
N PRO A 529 -1.16 -0.99 -10.50
CA PRO A 529 -0.35 -0.57 -9.36
C PRO A 529 1.15 -0.56 -9.68
N VAL A 530 1.80 0.58 -9.48
CA VAL A 530 3.21 0.82 -9.81
C VAL A 530 4.14 0.90 -8.59
N GLY A 531 3.60 0.71 -7.39
CA GLY A 531 4.38 0.74 -6.15
C GLY A 531 5.40 -0.40 -6.02
N GLY A 532 6.59 -0.09 -5.51
CA GLY A 532 7.61 -1.04 -5.13
C GLY A 532 9.00 -0.44 -4.92
N VAL A 533 9.91 -1.27 -4.42
CA VAL A 533 11.36 -1.01 -4.34
C VAL A 533 12.11 -1.56 -5.58
N LEU A 534 13.43 -1.44 -5.62
CA LEU A 534 14.30 -1.82 -6.76
C LEU A 534 13.97 -3.16 -7.43
N GLN A 535 13.71 -4.22 -6.67
CA GLN A 535 13.39 -5.55 -7.23
C GLN A 535 12.11 -5.59 -8.09
N HIS A 536 11.26 -4.56 -8.00
CA HIS A 536 9.99 -4.49 -8.73
C HIS A 536 10.10 -3.72 -10.05
N VAL A 537 11.23 -3.06 -10.36
CA VAL A 537 11.36 -2.16 -11.51
C VAL A 537 10.99 -2.85 -12.81
N SER A 538 11.52 -4.04 -13.09
CA SER A 538 11.20 -4.78 -14.33
C SER A 538 9.71 -5.13 -14.45
N ARG A 539 9.06 -5.55 -13.36
CA ARG A 539 7.62 -5.86 -13.33
C ARG A 539 6.79 -4.61 -13.55
N VAL A 540 7.12 -3.52 -12.85
CA VAL A 540 6.42 -2.24 -12.95
C VAL A 540 6.56 -1.66 -14.35
N TYR A 541 7.78 -1.65 -14.91
CA TYR A 541 8.04 -1.25 -16.28
C TYR A 541 7.21 -2.06 -17.29
N ALA A 542 7.20 -3.39 -17.19
CA ALA A 542 6.41 -4.23 -18.08
C ALA A 542 4.90 -3.88 -18.02
N ALA A 543 4.37 -3.63 -16.82
CA ALA A 543 2.97 -3.27 -16.60
C ALA A 543 2.63 -1.88 -17.18
N ILE A 544 3.50 -0.89 -16.99
CA ILE A 544 3.34 0.45 -17.58
C ILE A 544 3.40 0.36 -19.10
N ARG A 545 4.38 -0.36 -19.66
CA ARG A 545 4.54 -0.51 -21.10
C ARG A 545 3.33 -1.17 -21.74
N GLU A 546 2.78 -2.21 -21.12
CA GLU A 546 1.55 -2.86 -21.62
C GLU A 546 0.37 -1.87 -21.71
N ALA A 547 0.24 -0.97 -20.73
CA ALA A 547 -0.77 0.08 -20.76
C ALA A 547 -0.52 1.12 -21.86
N VAL A 548 0.73 1.53 -22.05
CA VAL A 548 1.16 2.50 -23.07
C VAL A 548 0.99 1.95 -24.49
N ASP A 549 1.44 0.71 -24.75
CA ASP A 549 1.37 0.06 -26.07
C ASP A 549 -0.07 -0.05 -26.59
N ARG A 550 -1.03 -0.32 -25.70
CA ARG A 550 -2.46 -0.30 -26.05
C ARG A 550 -2.93 1.07 -26.53
N ARG A 551 -2.37 2.15 -25.99
CA ARG A 551 -2.75 3.52 -26.35
C ARG A 551 -2.03 4.00 -27.62
N LEU A 552 -0.79 3.61 -27.84
CA LEU A 552 0.02 4.04 -29.00
C LEU A 552 -0.64 3.76 -30.37
N THR A 553 -1.42 2.69 -30.47
CA THR A 553 -2.13 2.29 -31.71
C THR A 553 -3.46 3.02 -31.93
N THR A 554 -3.86 3.83 -30.95
CA THR A 554 -5.00 4.76 -30.92
C THR A 554 -5.07 5.77 -32.08
N PRO A 555 -5.92 5.68 -33.11
CA PRO A 555 -6.03 6.77 -34.08
C PRO A 555 -6.50 8.07 -33.42
N THR A 556 -5.93 9.19 -33.85
CA THR A 556 -6.39 10.54 -33.47
C THR A 556 -6.28 11.47 -34.67
N ASP A 557 -7.33 12.27 -34.88
CA ASP A 557 -7.32 13.37 -35.86
C ASP A 557 -6.80 14.67 -35.21
N VAL A 558 -6.59 14.68 -33.89
CA VAL A 558 -6.16 15.86 -33.15
C VAL A 558 -4.68 16.12 -33.39
N VAL A 559 -4.38 17.35 -33.80
CA VAL A 559 -3.01 17.83 -34.05
C VAL A 559 -2.73 19.02 -33.15
N ILE A 560 -1.58 19.00 -32.46
CA ILE A 560 -1.11 20.08 -31.60
C ILE A 560 0.14 20.68 -32.23
N SER A 561 0.10 21.97 -32.54
CA SER A 561 1.26 22.76 -32.96
C SER A 561 1.67 23.68 -31.82
N ALA A 562 2.92 23.59 -31.37
CA ALA A 562 3.43 24.36 -30.24
C ALA A 562 4.80 24.97 -30.53
N THR A 563 5.04 26.17 -29.98
CA THR A 563 6.36 26.83 -29.93
C THR A 563 6.57 27.41 -28.55
N ALA A 564 7.79 27.27 -28.03
CA ALA A 564 8.21 27.87 -26.76
C ALA A 564 9.64 28.41 -26.89
N GLU A 565 9.84 29.67 -26.55
CA GLU A 565 11.16 30.32 -26.61
C GLU A 565 11.35 31.32 -25.47
N THR A 566 12.57 31.41 -24.95
CA THR A 566 12.97 32.46 -24.01
C THR A 566 13.79 33.53 -24.71
N THR A 567 13.32 34.78 -24.64
CA THR A 567 14.03 35.97 -25.13
C THR A 567 13.96 37.05 -24.06
N ASP A 568 15.09 37.69 -23.73
CA ASP A 568 15.18 38.78 -22.75
C ASP A 568 14.51 38.45 -21.39
N GLY A 569 14.67 37.21 -20.91
CA GLY A 569 14.08 36.72 -19.65
C GLY A 569 12.57 36.48 -19.67
N GLN A 570 11.94 36.61 -20.83
CA GLN A 570 10.52 36.33 -21.06
C GLN A 570 10.36 34.98 -21.76
N LEU A 571 9.42 34.17 -21.28
CA LEU A 571 8.96 32.95 -21.94
C LEU A 571 7.79 33.28 -22.87
N HIS A 572 7.97 33.02 -24.16
CA HIS A 572 6.96 33.18 -25.20
C HIS A 572 6.40 31.81 -25.57
N VAL A 573 5.09 31.61 -25.39
CA VAL A 573 4.41 30.36 -25.71
C VAL A 573 3.28 30.61 -26.69
N GLN A 574 3.19 29.74 -27.70
CA GLN A 574 2.07 29.68 -28.63
C GLN A 574 1.70 28.22 -28.90
N VAL A 575 0.43 27.88 -28.70
CA VAL A 575 -0.12 26.55 -28.95
C VAL A 575 -1.44 26.67 -29.72
N ALA A 576 -1.57 25.89 -30.78
CA ALA A 576 -2.79 25.76 -31.57
C ALA A 576 -3.19 24.28 -31.68
N VAL A 577 -4.49 24.02 -31.62
CA VAL A 577 -5.05 22.67 -31.75
C VAL A 577 -6.02 22.62 -32.92
N GLU A 578 -5.88 21.60 -33.74
CA GLU A 578 -6.77 21.28 -34.87
C GLU A 578 -7.31 19.85 -34.75
N GLY A 579 -8.37 19.54 -35.49
CA GLY A 579 -8.92 18.18 -35.57
C GLY A 579 -9.87 17.76 -34.44
N VAL A 580 -10.20 18.66 -33.51
CA VAL A 580 -11.27 18.43 -32.53
C VAL A 580 -12.64 18.76 -33.18
N PRO A 581 -13.62 17.83 -33.20
CA PRO A 581 -14.96 18.12 -33.70
C PRO A 581 -15.67 19.24 -32.95
N ASP A 582 -16.44 20.08 -33.66
CA ASP A 582 -17.14 21.24 -33.09
C ASP A 582 -18.08 20.86 -31.93
N ASP A 583 -18.72 19.69 -31.99
CA ASP A 583 -19.64 19.14 -30.98
C ASP A 583 -18.92 18.55 -29.75
N ARG A 584 -17.59 18.55 -29.75
CA ARG A 584 -16.73 18.15 -28.61
C ARG A 584 -15.92 19.32 -28.03
N LEU A 585 -15.88 20.48 -28.68
CA LEU A 585 -15.03 21.61 -28.27
C LEU A 585 -15.31 22.13 -26.85
N ASP A 586 -16.55 22.04 -26.38
CA ASP A 586 -16.96 22.46 -25.04
C ASP A 586 -16.55 21.46 -23.94
N LYS A 587 -16.37 20.18 -24.31
CA LYS A 587 -15.99 19.07 -23.44
C LYS A 587 -14.48 18.90 -23.29
N VAL A 588 -13.68 19.45 -24.21
CA VAL A 588 -12.23 19.31 -24.14
C VAL A 588 -11.55 20.50 -23.46
N ARG A 589 -10.39 20.26 -22.87
CA ARG A 589 -9.48 21.27 -22.36
C ARG A 589 -8.09 21.07 -22.95
N LEU A 590 -7.44 22.18 -23.30
CA LEU A 590 -6.02 22.23 -23.60
C LEU A 590 -5.28 22.51 -22.29
N ARG A 591 -4.33 21.64 -21.94
CA ARG A 591 -3.46 21.78 -20.78
C ARG A 591 -2.02 21.89 -21.25
N LEU A 592 -1.24 22.67 -20.52
CA LEU A 592 0.16 22.94 -20.82
C LEU A 592 0.95 22.82 -19.53
N ALA A 593 2.08 22.13 -19.58
CA ALA A 593 3.05 22.03 -18.50
C ALA A 593 4.41 22.53 -18.99
N LEU A 594 5.03 23.40 -18.19
CA LEU A 594 6.45 23.70 -18.27
C LEU A 594 7.18 22.67 -17.41
N VAL A 595 8.15 22.00 -18.01
CA VAL A 595 8.75 20.78 -17.48
C VAL A 595 10.25 20.95 -17.44
N GLU A 596 10.88 20.66 -16.31
CA GLU A 596 12.33 20.53 -16.22
C GLU A 596 12.72 19.10 -16.59
N ASP A 597 13.53 18.95 -17.64
CA ASP A 597 13.72 17.63 -18.26
C ASP A 597 14.43 16.65 -17.32
N THR A 598 15.42 17.15 -16.57
CA THR A 598 16.17 16.38 -15.56
C THR A 598 16.52 17.28 -14.38
N VAL A 599 16.24 16.79 -13.18
CA VAL A 599 16.65 17.40 -11.91
C VAL A 599 17.54 16.41 -11.17
N HIS A 600 18.77 16.83 -10.88
CA HIS A 600 19.68 16.05 -10.05
C HIS A 600 19.42 16.41 -8.57
N TYR A 601 18.82 15.48 -7.84
CA TYR A 601 18.48 15.66 -6.44
C TYR A 601 18.53 14.32 -5.72
N ALA A 602 19.42 14.21 -4.73
CA ALA A 602 19.56 13.03 -3.88
C ALA A 602 18.37 12.96 -2.89
N ALA A 603 17.29 12.33 -3.33
CA ALA A 603 16.06 12.19 -2.55
C ALA A 603 16.25 11.24 -1.35
N ALA A 604 15.40 11.39 -0.33
CA ALA A 604 15.44 10.54 0.87
C ALA A 604 15.11 9.06 0.59
N ASN A 605 14.32 8.78 -0.46
CA ASN A 605 14.08 7.42 -0.95
C ASN A 605 15.28 6.85 -1.75
N GLY A 606 16.29 7.68 -2.04
CA GLY A 606 17.56 7.36 -2.69
C GLY A 606 17.56 7.48 -4.22
N VAL A 607 16.46 7.89 -4.86
CA VAL A 607 16.46 8.29 -6.28
C VAL A 607 17.24 9.59 -6.44
N ARG A 608 18.17 9.65 -7.41
CA ARG A 608 19.09 10.79 -7.60
C ARG A 608 18.79 11.64 -8.84
N GLU A 609 18.05 11.09 -9.79
CA GLU A 609 17.67 11.76 -11.03
C GLU A 609 16.16 11.69 -11.18
N HIS A 610 15.53 12.85 -11.35
CA HIS A 610 14.09 13.02 -11.52
C HIS A 610 13.87 13.61 -12.91
N HIS A 611 12.97 13.04 -13.70
CA HIS A 611 12.85 13.38 -15.12
C HIS A 611 11.46 13.83 -15.48
N GLY A 612 11.37 14.84 -16.34
CA GLY A 612 10.09 15.41 -16.73
C GLY A 612 9.35 16.04 -15.54
N VAL A 613 10.07 16.71 -14.64
CA VAL A 613 9.51 17.31 -13.42
C VAL A 613 8.66 18.52 -13.80
N VAL A 614 7.37 18.48 -13.49
CA VAL A 614 6.46 19.59 -13.82
C VAL A 614 6.72 20.77 -12.88
N ARG A 615 7.05 21.93 -13.45
CA ARG A 615 7.36 23.15 -12.71
C ARG A 615 6.22 24.15 -12.67
N GLU A 616 5.40 24.20 -13.72
CA GLU A 616 4.21 25.06 -13.76
C GLU A 616 3.23 24.57 -14.82
N MET A 617 1.93 24.68 -14.55
CA MET A 617 0.88 24.44 -15.54
C MET A 617 0.34 25.76 -16.09
N LEU A 618 0.73 26.10 -17.32
CA LEU A 618 0.32 27.36 -17.94
C LEU A 618 -1.20 27.35 -18.24
N GLY A 619 -1.92 28.33 -17.67
CA GLY A 619 -3.38 28.35 -17.68
C GLY A 619 -4.03 27.56 -16.54
N GLY A 620 -3.24 27.04 -15.60
CA GLY A 620 -3.63 26.29 -14.41
C GLY A 620 -3.98 24.83 -14.69
N ALA A 621 -4.02 24.01 -13.62
CA ALA A 621 -4.30 22.56 -13.71
C ALA A 621 -5.62 22.18 -14.40
N LYS A 622 -6.62 23.07 -14.37
CA LYS A 622 -7.92 22.88 -15.05
C LYS A 622 -7.85 23.02 -16.57
N GLY A 623 -6.80 23.65 -17.09
CA GLY A 623 -6.63 23.89 -18.52
C GLY A 623 -7.57 24.96 -19.08
N THR A 624 -7.40 25.25 -20.37
CA THR A 624 -8.15 26.26 -21.11
C THR A 624 -9.13 25.62 -22.10
N GLY A 625 -10.36 26.11 -22.15
CA GLY A 625 -11.36 25.71 -23.16
C GLY A 625 -11.26 26.51 -24.46
N ALA A 626 -12.02 26.10 -25.48
CA ALA A 626 -12.03 26.79 -26.76
C ALA A 626 -12.56 28.25 -26.64
N LYS A 627 -11.93 29.18 -27.37
CA LYS A 627 -12.35 30.57 -27.50
C LYS A 627 -12.67 30.85 -28.97
N SER A 628 -13.85 31.40 -29.23
CA SER A 628 -14.31 31.70 -30.60
C SER A 628 -14.21 30.50 -31.56
N GLY A 629 -14.58 29.31 -31.08
CA GLY A 629 -14.54 28.07 -31.87
C GLY A 629 -13.14 27.51 -32.13
N LYS A 630 -12.09 28.06 -31.49
CA LYS A 630 -10.72 27.57 -31.63
C LYS A 630 -10.14 27.19 -30.28
N LEU A 631 -9.44 26.07 -30.24
CA LEU A 631 -8.69 25.64 -29.06
C LEU A 631 -7.20 26.01 -29.24
N GLY A 632 -6.66 26.74 -28.27
CA GLY A 632 -5.29 27.24 -28.33
C GLY A 632 -4.95 28.08 -27.10
N TYR A 633 -3.66 28.36 -26.94
CA TYR A 633 -3.13 29.12 -25.81
C TYR A 633 -1.95 29.97 -26.25
N SER A 634 -1.84 31.18 -25.73
CA SER A 634 -0.66 32.03 -25.93
C SER A 634 -0.44 32.92 -24.72
N VAL A 635 0.82 33.02 -24.31
CA VAL A 635 1.24 33.83 -23.17
C VAL A 635 2.66 34.33 -23.39
N VAL A 636 2.96 35.50 -22.81
CA VAL A 636 4.31 36.00 -22.58
C VAL A 636 4.41 36.30 -21.09
N LEU A 637 5.37 35.69 -20.40
CA LEU A 637 5.56 35.87 -18.96
C LEU A 637 7.04 35.84 -18.57
N PRO A 638 7.46 36.55 -17.51
CA PRO A 638 8.82 36.49 -17.03
C PRO A 638 9.13 35.13 -16.41
N VAL A 639 10.24 34.51 -16.79
CA VAL A 639 10.68 33.23 -16.20
C VAL A 639 10.95 33.38 -14.69
N ALA A 640 11.36 34.56 -14.26
CA ALA A 640 11.56 34.87 -12.84
C ALA A 640 10.28 34.74 -12.01
N GLU A 641 9.10 35.01 -12.58
CA GLU A 641 7.82 34.84 -11.87
C GLU A 641 7.55 33.36 -11.58
N ILE A 642 7.86 32.47 -12.53
CA ILE A 642 7.76 31.01 -12.37
C ILE A 642 8.60 30.52 -11.19
N LYS A 643 9.86 30.95 -11.15
CA LYS A 643 10.77 30.62 -10.04
C LYS A 643 10.25 31.16 -8.71
N GLN A 644 9.74 32.39 -8.70
CA GLN A 644 9.21 33.00 -7.50
C GLN A 644 7.97 32.26 -6.98
N HIS A 645 7.05 31.83 -7.85
CA HIS A 645 5.88 31.03 -7.47
C HIS A 645 6.29 29.73 -6.77
N LEU A 646 7.30 29.03 -7.30
CA LEU A 646 7.84 27.81 -6.70
C LEU A 646 8.48 28.07 -5.33
N VAL A 647 9.29 29.13 -5.22
CA VAL A 647 9.91 29.54 -3.95
C VAL A 647 8.85 29.90 -2.91
N ASP A 648 7.84 30.68 -3.28
CA ASP A 648 6.77 31.12 -2.39
C ASP A 648 5.96 29.92 -1.88
N TYR A 649 5.59 29.00 -2.77
CA TYR A 649 4.89 27.77 -2.40
C TYR A 649 5.69 26.94 -1.38
N LEU A 650 6.95 26.63 -1.68
CA LEU A 650 7.80 25.83 -0.78
C LEU A 650 8.03 26.53 0.56
N THR A 651 8.18 27.85 0.55
CA THR A 651 8.34 28.65 1.78
C THR A 651 7.09 28.63 2.64
N GLN A 652 5.90 28.74 2.02
CA GLN A 652 4.63 28.63 2.74
C GLN A 652 4.45 27.23 3.33
N PHE A 653 4.84 26.18 2.60
CA PHE A 653 4.81 24.81 3.10
C PHE A 653 5.72 24.62 4.31
N GLU A 654 6.97 25.11 4.24
CA GLU A 654 7.92 25.09 5.37
C GLU A 654 7.35 25.77 6.62
N ILE A 655 6.79 26.97 6.46
CA ILE A 655 6.14 27.71 7.56
C ILE A 655 4.96 26.92 8.13
N GLY A 656 4.09 26.38 7.26
CA GLY A 656 2.89 25.65 7.66
C GLY A 656 3.18 24.32 8.36
N ARG A 657 4.31 23.67 8.04
CA ARG A 657 4.73 22.39 8.62
C ARG A 657 5.79 22.52 9.72
N GLY A 658 6.38 23.70 9.90
CA GLY A 658 7.47 23.91 10.85
C GLY A 658 8.75 23.14 10.49
N ILE A 659 9.04 23.03 9.19
CA ILE A 659 10.21 22.33 8.66
C ILE A 659 11.10 23.28 7.84
N THR A 660 12.23 22.78 7.37
CA THR A 660 13.07 23.47 6.38
C THR A 660 13.63 22.45 5.42
N PHE A 661 13.48 22.70 4.12
CA PHE A 661 14.11 21.87 3.11
C PHE A 661 15.62 22.13 3.10
N PRO A 662 16.46 21.08 3.11
CA PRO A 662 17.91 21.25 3.05
C PRO A 662 18.37 21.82 1.70
N ASP A 663 17.59 21.56 0.64
CA ASP A 663 17.81 22.06 -0.71
C ASP A 663 16.46 22.25 -1.42
N LYS A 664 16.39 23.18 -2.36
CA LYS A 664 15.24 23.48 -3.22
C LYS A 664 15.71 23.53 -4.68
N PRO A 665 15.78 22.37 -5.36
CA PRO A 665 16.31 22.30 -6.73
C PRO A 665 15.42 23.08 -7.71
N LEU A 666 15.84 24.30 -8.06
CA LEU A 666 15.10 25.26 -8.90
C LEU A 666 16.00 25.87 -9.97
N ALA A 667 16.82 25.02 -10.59
CA ALA A 667 17.68 25.41 -11.70
C ALA A 667 16.86 25.80 -12.93
N LEU A 668 15.71 25.14 -13.16
CA LEU A 668 14.79 25.37 -14.27
C LEU A 668 15.51 25.28 -15.63
N GLN A 669 16.42 24.34 -15.79
CA GLN A 669 17.16 24.17 -17.05
C GLN A 669 17.66 22.73 -17.25
N PRO A 670 17.50 22.14 -18.45
CA PRO A 670 16.71 22.63 -19.59
C PRO A 670 15.20 22.48 -19.35
N LEU A 671 14.40 23.29 -20.05
CA LEU A 671 12.93 23.24 -19.99
C LEU A 671 12.32 22.75 -21.30
N SER A 672 11.21 22.04 -21.17
CA SER A 672 10.32 21.65 -22.26
C SER A 672 8.89 22.13 -21.99
N LEU A 673 8.17 22.47 -23.06
CA LEU A 673 6.73 22.68 -23.01
C LEU A 673 6.01 21.42 -23.47
N VAL A 674 5.17 20.86 -22.61
CA VAL A 674 4.28 19.74 -22.93
C VAL A 674 2.85 20.25 -23.00
N ALA A 675 2.16 20.00 -24.11
CA ALA A 675 0.77 20.38 -24.31
C ALA A 675 -0.07 19.15 -24.65
N TRP A 676 -1.28 19.06 -24.08
CA TRP A 676 -2.19 17.95 -24.37
C TRP A 676 -3.65 18.39 -24.36
N VAL A 677 -4.45 17.68 -25.15
CA VAL A 677 -5.91 17.89 -25.25
C VAL A 677 -6.60 16.75 -24.53
N GLN A 678 -7.46 17.07 -23.58
CA GLN A 678 -8.12 16.08 -22.73
C GLN A 678 -9.62 16.31 -22.69
N ASP A 679 -10.41 15.24 -22.79
CA ASP A 679 -11.86 15.26 -22.69
C ASP A 679 -12.29 15.19 -21.21
N GLU A 680 -12.98 16.22 -20.72
CA GLU A 680 -13.37 16.33 -19.30
C GLU A 680 -14.48 15.35 -18.90
N SER A 681 -15.19 14.75 -19.86
CA SER A 681 -16.26 13.79 -19.56
C SER A 681 -15.75 12.38 -19.32
N THR A 682 -14.60 12.04 -19.92
CA THR A 682 -13.99 10.71 -19.85
C THR A 682 -12.61 10.72 -19.20
N GLN A 683 -12.05 11.91 -18.99
CA GLN A 683 -10.65 12.17 -18.66
C GLN A 683 -9.66 11.72 -19.74
N GLU A 684 -10.09 11.19 -20.90
CA GLU A 684 -9.16 10.69 -21.92
C GLU A 684 -8.30 11.82 -22.51
N VAL A 685 -6.99 11.60 -22.58
CA VAL A 685 -6.08 12.43 -23.38
C VAL A 685 -6.15 12.01 -24.84
N LEU A 686 -6.54 12.93 -25.70
CA LEU A 686 -6.78 12.69 -27.13
C LEU A 686 -5.51 12.79 -27.97
N GLN A 687 -4.59 13.66 -27.56
CA GLN A 687 -3.27 13.88 -28.17
C GLN A 687 -2.38 14.65 -27.20
N ALA A 688 -1.07 14.40 -27.28
CA ALA A 688 -0.04 15.20 -26.61
C ALA A 688 1.08 15.60 -27.57
N ALA A 689 1.80 16.67 -27.24
CA ALA A 689 2.99 17.13 -27.93
C ALA A 689 3.98 17.72 -26.93
N VAL A 690 5.27 17.59 -27.25
CA VAL A 690 6.37 18.19 -26.49
C VAL A 690 7.27 18.98 -27.44
N VAL A 691 7.68 20.18 -27.01
CA VAL A 691 8.69 20.98 -27.69
C VAL A 691 9.70 21.52 -26.67
N PRO A 692 11.01 21.52 -26.99
CA PRO A 692 12.00 22.15 -26.12
C PRO A 692 11.74 23.66 -26.05
N VAL A 693 12.02 24.28 -24.91
CA VAL A 693 12.06 25.74 -24.80
C VAL A 693 13.38 26.23 -25.39
N ALA A 694 13.31 26.93 -26.51
CA ALA A 694 14.51 27.45 -27.19
C ALA A 694 15.08 28.70 -26.50
N GLY A 695 16.38 28.94 -26.61
CA GLY A 695 17.07 30.10 -26.04
C GLY A 695 17.82 29.79 -24.72
N THR A 696 18.44 30.80 -24.13
CA THR A 696 19.16 30.68 -22.86
C THR A 696 18.33 31.28 -21.74
N LEU A 697 18.02 30.50 -20.70
CA LEU A 697 17.49 31.03 -19.45
C LEU A 697 18.61 31.77 -18.70
N GLU A 698 18.58 33.10 -18.71
CA GLU A 698 19.38 33.90 -17.77
C GLU A 698 18.59 34.06 -16.46
N LEU A 699 18.76 33.11 -15.54
CA LEU A 699 18.28 33.27 -14.18
C LEU A 699 19.35 34.00 -13.35
N PRO A 700 18.96 34.95 -12.47
CA PRO A 700 19.87 35.49 -11.47
C PRO A 700 20.48 34.33 -10.67
N ALA A 701 21.80 34.34 -10.50
CA ALA A 701 22.50 33.29 -9.76
C ALA A 701 21.89 33.13 -8.36
N ASP A 702 21.52 31.90 -8.01
CA ASP A 702 20.97 31.59 -6.69
C ASP A 702 22.00 31.93 -5.61
N SER A 703 21.64 32.86 -4.72
CA SER A 703 22.28 32.96 -3.41
C SER A 703 21.66 31.93 -2.48
N VAL A 704 21.90 30.65 -2.73
CA VAL A 704 21.59 29.56 -1.79
C VAL A 704 22.90 28.85 -1.48
N PRO A 705 23.38 28.85 -0.22
CA PRO A 705 24.63 28.21 0.13
C PRO A 705 24.51 26.70 -0.11
N SER A 706 25.42 26.16 -0.92
CA SER A 706 25.72 24.72 -1.00
C SER A 706 25.77 24.13 0.41
N ALA A 707 24.78 23.35 0.79
CA ALA A 707 24.75 22.72 2.09
C ALA A 707 25.85 21.65 2.15
N VAL A 708 26.81 21.88 3.04
CA VAL A 708 27.73 20.85 3.54
C VAL A 708 26.89 19.74 4.17
N ASN A 709 27.26 18.50 3.83
CA ASN A 709 26.73 17.25 4.35
C ASN A 709 26.46 17.32 5.88
N PRO A 710 25.24 17.03 6.40
CA PRO A 710 24.93 17.14 7.82
C PRO A 710 25.64 16.10 8.72
N ALA A 711 26.44 15.19 8.17
CA ALA A 711 27.13 14.14 8.91
C ALA A 711 28.37 14.62 9.72
N ASN A 712 28.48 15.92 10.01
CA ASN A 712 29.61 16.48 10.75
C ASN A 712 29.14 17.50 11.81
N LYS A 713 28.32 17.05 12.76
CA LYS A 713 28.22 17.67 14.08
C LYS A 713 28.07 16.59 15.15
N ASP A 714 29.16 16.47 15.91
CA ASP A 714 29.42 15.74 17.16
C ASP A 714 29.54 14.21 17.11
#